data_AF-A0A6A7XYT0-F1
#
_entry.id   AF-A0A6A7XYT0-F1
#
_cell.length_a   1.000
_cell.length_b   1.000
_cell.length_c   1.000
_cell.angle_alpha   90.00
_cell.angle_beta   90.00
_cell.angle_gamma   90.00
#
_symmetry.space_group_name_H-M   'P 1'
#
loop_
_entity.id
_entity.type
_entity.pdbx_description
1 polymer ?
#
loop_
_entity_poly.entity_id
_entity_poly.type
_entity_poly.pdbx_seq_one_letter_code
_entity_poly.pdbx_strand_id
1 'polypeptide(L)'
;MPLPALDPTKTRALRSSFATVLLVTAFAAPAAQAADGRAAADQWLADLKAFKGVEVRGGTITEEDGGRKVVVSNVSIDWSHSFDFVVRDETADQADSTTPGTKTPGGDTAGKPTKSHVEVKLEIELPKVTFEDFAEHDGLYSAKRIDVPAADIVMDATGGAEHRTFSQSYALKDLTAEGASWPRTPAIPDDPKHPFSRFKPLIDASAKLALKHWSVGGATIDTVQAGTRQTTTYGGLEARDIDEGRIGSMIARDSATRATVDEPAAAEAGKSDAGPAPQQTFSLAQKTAEYRNYDYGLLARSLFGSPETARAPAQLLEYGGVEGFTMEFPEASVSIARESVERMTAAVPSVSVADLIDKALSGEEIDPVAASDILMTYAGGFAVGRVGLNGLGVEGGPARGKIGEIAASGLDASGIREIAVSDVAIEEKGEKNTFSLGRFALTDIRFPTKAAILALIKIGVAQAEVETPKDEGAPPAPDDAPDGGPDKAPPADSGEPKVQKTEAVPDPTTRQMLDAVPMLGGFTIEKVRYATEGSDALSLDRLALAQSAFVPPIPTAVSLKIAKLEVPEYLLKSGEDDETFTYLKELGLVPLRFDGEFGLKWDAATGDAMLSPFRATVEHGGVLNAFVALAGVPQSVFENPDEAQTALPSISVKSAHISLSNAEAIQRFIAAQAKESGLPADALTTGLVQTAQEMVADVAGEAFAARVKVALERFLKDPTGTLRFEAKPAAPVPLTQVIGAAMLAPSSLIGLLSVEATATR
;
A
#
# COMPACT_ATOMS: atom_id res chain seq x y z
N MET A 1 -6.69 16.29 -7.76
CA MET A 1 -5.73 17.14 -8.48
C MET A 1 -4.41 16.40 -8.53
N PRO A 2 -3.72 16.31 -9.69
CA PRO A 2 -2.34 15.89 -9.72
C PRO A 2 -1.46 17.02 -9.15
N LEU A 3 -0.62 16.70 -8.17
CA LEU A 3 0.55 17.53 -7.87
C LEU A 3 1.43 17.56 -9.13
N PRO A 4 2.13 18.66 -9.45
CA PRO A 4 3.12 18.64 -10.52
C PRO A 4 4.15 17.55 -10.20
N ALA A 5 4.45 16.72 -11.19
CA ALA A 5 5.37 15.60 -11.05
C ALA A 5 6.81 16.12 -10.81
N LEU A 6 7.13 16.34 -9.54
CA LEU A 6 8.52 16.36 -9.10
C LEU A 6 9.06 14.95 -9.35
N ASP A 7 10.07 14.82 -10.22
CA ASP A 7 10.99 13.67 -10.18
C ASP A 7 12.26 14.04 -9.41
N PRO A 8 12.38 13.59 -8.14
CA PRO A 8 13.60 13.70 -7.34
C PRO A 8 14.28 12.33 -7.09
N THR A 9 13.86 11.27 -7.79
CA THR A 9 13.78 9.92 -7.17
C THR A 9 15.10 9.22 -6.87
N LYS A 10 16.23 9.61 -7.48
CA LYS A 10 17.52 8.89 -7.30
C LYS A 10 18.61 9.65 -6.53
N THR A 11 18.37 10.89 -6.04
CA THR A 11 19.46 11.68 -5.41
C THR A 11 19.14 12.50 -4.16
N ARG A 12 17.88 12.73 -3.78
CA ARG A 12 17.58 13.53 -2.56
C ARG A 12 17.91 12.80 -1.26
N ALA A 13 17.51 11.53 -1.11
CA ALA A 13 17.69 10.78 0.14
C ALA A 13 19.17 10.53 0.48
N LEU A 14 20.01 10.23 -0.51
CA LEU A 14 21.44 9.95 -0.28
C LEU A 14 22.22 11.19 0.20
N ARG A 15 21.78 12.41 -0.17
CA ARG A 15 22.50 13.67 0.10
C ARG A 15 22.25 14.22 1.49
N SER A 16 21.00 14.24 1.98
CA SER A 16 20.70 14.77 3.31
C SER A 16 21.18 13.83 4.44
N SER A 17 21.01 12.51 4.27
CA SER A 17 21.44 11.53 5.27
C SER A 17 22.97 11.53 5.49
N PHE A 18 23.77 11.78 4.46
CA PHE A 18 25.23 11.79 4.59
C PHE A 18 25.73 12.98 5.43
N ALA A 19 25.15 14.17 5.26
CA ALA A 19 25.47 15.36 6.05
C ALA A 19 25.11 15.17 7.54
N THR A 20 23.95 14.59 7.84
CA THR A 20 23.54 14.28 9.22
C THR A 20 24.44 13.21 9.86
N VAL A 21 24.85 12.18 9.10
CA VAL A 21 25.81 11.17 9.61
C VAL A 21 27.18 11.79 9.90
N LEU A 22 27.68 12.68 9.03
CA LEU A 22 28.92 13.44 9.29
C LEU A 22 28.83 14.28 10.58
N LEU A 23 27.72 15.00 10.76
CA LEU A 23 27.43 15.79 11.96
C LEU A 23 27.41 14.97 13.25
N VAL A 24 26.75 13.81 13.23
CA VAL A 24 26.59 12.94 14.40
C VAL A 24 27.86 12.13 14.70
N THR A 25 28.61 11.71 13.67
CA THR A 25 29.91 11.02 13.85
C THR A 25 31.04 11.94 14.30
N ALA A 26 30.87 13.27 14.24
CA ALA A 26 31.89 14.22 14.69
C ALA A 26 31.93 14.46 16.21
N PHE A 27 30.87 14.13 16.99
CA PHE A 27 30.71 14.64 18.37
C PHE A 27 30.00 13.70 19.38
N ALA A 28 30.56 12.53 19.75
CA ALA A 28 29.86 11.58 20.66
C ALA A 28 30.71 10.46 21.30
N ALA A 29 31.26 10.56 22.53
CA ALA A 29 32.36 9.71 23.09
C ALA A 29 32.14 9.09 24.52
N PRO A 30 32.67 7.91 24.99
CA PRO A 30 32.30 7.34 26.31
C PRO A 30 33.11 7.96 27.46
N ALA A 31 33.23 7.27 28.60
CA ALA A 31 34.13 7.67 29.67
C ALA A 31 35.24 6.62 29.85
N ALA A 32 36.46 6.97 29.45
CA ALA A 32 37.70 6.28 29.81
C ALA A 32 38.63 7.26 30.54
N GLN A 33 39.16 6.85 31.70
CA GLN A 33 40.10 7.67 32.47
C GLN A 33 41.51 7.61 31.86
N ALA A 34 41.83 8.57 31.00
CA ALA A 34 43.20 8.86 30.56
C ALA A 34 43.61 10.30 30.97
N ALA A 35 44.90 10.54 31.14
CA ALA A 35 45.41 11.66 31.95
C ALA A 35 45.77 12.95 31.17
N ASP A 36 45.38 13.07 29.90
CA ASP A 36 45.68 14.23 29.06
C ASP A 36 44.60 14.42 27.98
N GLY A 37 43.62 15.29 28.26
CA GLY A 37 42.54 15.59 27.32
C GLY A 37 43.00 16.42 26.12
N ARG A 38 44.10 17.17 26.26
CA ARG A 38 44.70 17.91 25.16
C ARG A 38 45.29 16.96 24.12
N ALA A 39 46.00 15.91 24.53
CA ALA A 39 46.52 14.89 23.62
C ALA A 39 45.41 14.23 22.79
N ALA A 40 44.24 13.96 23.40
CA ALA A 40 43.08 13.45 22.69
C ALA A 40 42.52 14.46 21.66
N ALA A 41 42.48 15.76 22.00
CA ALA A 41 42.01 16.81 21.08
C ALA A 41 42.99 17.08 19.92
N ASP A 42 44.30 17.06 20.18
CA ASP A 42 45.34 17.11 19.15
C ASP A 42 45.20 15.91 18.19
N GLN A 43 44.94 14.70 18.71
CA GLN A 43 44.72 13.50 17.90
C GLN A 43 43.40 13.54 17.11
N TRP A 44 42.31 14.05 17.69
CA TRP A 44 41.03 14.23 16.99
C TRP A 44 41.16 15.20 15.80
N LEU A 45 41.84 16.35 16.00
CA LEU A 45 42.13 17.26 14.90
C LEU A 45 43.06 16.64 13.84
N ALA A 46 43.98 15.75 14.23
CA ALA A 46 44.83 15.03 13.30
C ALA A 46 44.05 13.99 12.48
N ASP A 47 43.12 13.25 13.10
CA ASP A 47 42.28 12.27 12.42
C ASP A 47 41.30 12.95 11.44
N LEU A 48 40.74 14.12 11.80
CA LEU A 48 39.95 14.94 10.87
C LEU A 48 40.77 15.40 9.65
N LYS A 49 42.00 15.87 9.87
CA LYS A 49 42.94 16.26 8.80
C LYS A 49 43.45 15.09 7.95
N ALA A 50 43.37 13.87 8.46
CA ALA A 50 43.73 12.66 7.73
C ALA A 50 42.63 12.19 6.76
N PHE A 51 41.41 12.73 6.86
CA PHE A 51 40.31 12.35 5.97
C PHE A 51 40.51 12.91 4.55
N LYS A 52 40.42 12.02 3.54
CA LYS A 52 40.70 12.36 2.14
C LYS A 52 39.73 13.43 1.63
N GLY A 53 40.26 14.61 1.29
CA GLY A 53 39.49 15.74 0.75
C GLY A 53 38.96 16.73 1.80
N VAL A 54 39.32 16.57 3.07
CA VAL A 54 39.02 17.54 4.13
C VAL A 54 40.20 18.49 4.35
N GLU A 55 39.93 19.80 4.44
CA GLU A 55 40.84 20.81 4.96
C GLU A 55 40.30 21.33 6.29
N VAL A 56 41.08 21.22 7.38
CA VAL A 56 40.71 21.76 8.70
C VAL A 56 41.56 22.99 9.00
N ARG A 57 40.91 24.16 9.09
CA ARG A 57 41.52 25.43 9.47
C ARG A 57 41.22 25.79 10.92
N GLY A 58 42.14 26.54 11.54
CA GLY A 58 42.02 26.97 12.93
C GLY A 58 42.15 25.82 13.95
N GLY A 59 41.28 25.79 14.95
CA GLY A 59 41.27 24.79 16.02
C GLY A 59 42.26 25.04 17.16
N THR A 60 42.22 26.22 17.77
CA THR A 60 43.05 26.53 18.94
C THR A 60 42.56 25.75 20.16
N ILE A 61 43.41 24.88 20.72
CA ILE A 61 43.12 24.09 21.93
C ILE A 61 43.59 24.81 23.19
N THR A 62 42.67 25.05 24.12
CA THR A 62 42.91 25.56 25.48
C THR A 62 42.33 24.64 26.54
N GLU A 63 43.03 24.46 27.65
CA GLU A 63 42.58 23.66 28.78
C GLU A 63 41.98 24.53 29.89
N GLU A 64 40.84 24.09 30.42
CA GLU A 64 40.14 24.68 31.56
C GLU A 64 40.00 23.62 32.68
N ASP A 65 39.67 24.06 33.90
CA ASP A 65 39.45 23.19 35.07
C ASP A 65 40.55 22.14 35.35
N GLY A 66 41.82 22.49 35.06
CA GLY A 66 42.98 21.64 35.32
C GLY A 66 43.17 20.50 34.31
N GLY A 67 42.88 20.75 33.02
CA GLY A 67 42.91 19.74 31.95
C GLY A 67 41.63 18.93 31.84
N ARG A 68 40.68 19.12 32.77
CA ARG A 68 39.40 18.42 32.79
C ARG A 68 38.46 18.87 31.68
N LYS A 69 38.55 20.14 31.28
CA LYS A 69 37.82 20.67 30.13
C LYS A 69 38.80 21.05 29.03
N VAL A 70 38.48 20.66 27.81
CA VAL A 70 39.26 20.97 26.62
C VAL A 70 38.37 21.78 25.69
N VAL A 71 38.77 23.02 25.43
CA VAL A 71 38.05 23.93 24.54
C VAL A 71 38.82 24.03 23.23
N VAL A 72 38.15 23.71 22.13
CA VAL A 72 38.68 23.88 20.77
C VAL A 72 37.91 25.03 20.12
N SER A 73 38.62 26.08 19.71
CA SER A 73 38.02 27.33 19.23
C SER A 73 38.33 27.60 17.77
N ASN A 74 37.35 28.18 17.07
CA ASN A 74 37.42 28.55 15.65
C ASN A 74 37.91 27.38 14.78
N VAL A 75 37.17 26.26 14.79
CA VAL A 75 37.41 25.15 13.86
C VAL A 75 36.55 25.39 12.62
N SER A 76 37.20 25.42 11.46
CA SER A 76 36.57 25.49 10.15
C SER A 76 36.95 24.23 9.38
N ILE A 77 35.95 23.52 8.84
CA ILE A 77 36.15 22.25 8.11
C ILE A 77 35.56 22.41 6.71
N ASP A 78 36.43 22.48 5.71
CA ASP A 78 36.05 22.41 4.30
C ASP A 78 36.18 20.96 3.81
N TRP A 79 35.19 20.49 3.09
CA TRP A 79 35.26 19.25 2.30
C TRP A 79 34.73 19.51 0.89
N SER A 80 35.46 19.03 -0.12
CA SER A 80 34.99 19.07 -1.51
C SER A 80 35.19 17.70 -2.16
N HIS A 81 34.17 17.25 -2.89
CA HIS A 81 34.23 16.02 -3.65
C HIS A 81 33.46 16.12 -4.96
N SER A 82 34.08 15.60 -6.03
CA SER A 82 33.48 15.47 -7.34
C SER A 82 33.03 14.03 -7.58
N PHE A 83 31.80 13.86 -8.03
CA PHE A 83 31.25 12.58 -8.46
C PHE A 83 31.03 12.61 -9.97
N ASP A 84 31.70 11.71 -10.69
CA ASP A 84 31.39 11.37 -12.07
C ASP A 84 30.46 10.16 -12.09
N PHE A 85 29.29 10.28 -12.70
CA PHE A 85 28.38 9.15 -12.92
C PHE A 85 27.77 9.19 -14.32
N VAL A 86 27.35 8.03 -14.79
CA VAL A 86 26.75 7.87 -16.12
C VAL A 86 25.24 7.88 -15.96
N VAL A 87 24.58 8.84 -16.60
CA VAL A 87 23.11 8.90 -16.69
C VAL A 87 22.70 8.43 -18.07
N ARG A 88 21.80 7.45 -18.15
CA ARG A 88 21.02 7.22 -19.37
C ARG A 88 19.87 8.21 -19.36
N ASP A 89 19.76 9.01 -20.41
CA ASP A 89 18.65 9.94 -20.57
C ASP A 89 17.43 9.18 -21.08
N GLU A 90 16.55 8.77 -20.16
CA GLU A 90 15.29 8.10 -20.48
C GLU A 90 14.25 9.06 -21.07
N THR A 91 14.46 10.38 -21.03
CA THR A 91 13.48 11.36 -21.51
C THR A 91 13.49 11.54 -23.03
N ALA A 92 14.62 11.24 -23.68
CA ALA A 92 14.77 11.30 -25.12
C ALA A 92 13.78 10.36 -25.87
N ASP A 93 13.45 9.21 -25.30
CA ASP A 93 12.58 8.20 -25.94
C ASP A 93 11.07 8.49 -25.78
N GLN A 94 10.65 9.37 -24.86
CA GLN A 94 9.21 9.70 -24.69
C GLN A 94 8.71 10.81 -25.62
N ALA A 95 9.58 11.72 -26.07
CA ALA A 95 9.15 12.94 -26.75
C ALA A 95 8.47 12.70 -28.13
N ASP A 96 8.79 11.58 -28.80
CA ASP A 96 8.30 11.29 -30.16
C ASP A 96 7.08 10.33 -30.18
N SER A 97 6.56 9.92 -29.01
CA SER A 97 5.51 8.89 -28.92
C SER A 97 4.07 9.38 -29.14
N THR A 98 3.88 10.60 -29.63
CA THR A 98 2.54 11.23 -29.75
C THR A 98 1.73 10.77 -30.97
N THR A 99 2.25 9.87 -31.80
CA THR A 99 1.52 9.27 -32.93
C THR A 99 1.13 7.81 -32.62
N PRO A 100 -0.14 7.51 -32.28
CA PRO A 100 -0.58 6.14 -32.03
C PRO A 100 -0.70 5.37 -33.35
N GLY A 101 0.20 4.42 -33.60
CA GLY A 101 0.05 3.44 -34.69
C GLY A 101 1.31 3.07 -35.49
N THR A 102 2.44 3.78 -35.32
CA THR A 102 3.67 3.53 -36.10
C THR A 102 4.88 3.29 -35.21
N LYS A 103 4.80 2.30 -34.30
CA LYS A 103 6.01 1.72 -33.71
C LYS A 103 6.66 0.80 -34.75
N THR A 104 7.77 1.24 -35.34
CA THR A 104 8.69 0.34 -36.04
C THR A 104 9.45 -0.48 -34.97
N PRO A 105 9.27 -1.80 -34.87
CA PRO A 105 10.04 -2.60 -33.93
C PRO A 105 11.49 -2.70 -34.45
N GLY A 106 12.48 -2.31 -33.64
CA GLY A 106 13.90 -2.42 -33.99
C GLY A 106 14.70 -1.11 -34.13
N GLY A 107 14.18 0.03 -33.68
CA GLY A 107 14.98 1.26 -33.54
C GLY A 107 15.86 1.20 -32.28
N ASP A 108 17.13 0.82 -32.43
CA ASP A 108 18.09 0.67 -31.33
C ASP A 108 18.66 2.03 -30.86
N THR A 109 17.78 2.93 -30.40
CA THR A 109 18.11 4.29 -29.98
C THR A 109 18.25 4.45 -28.47
N ALA A 110 18.67 3.39 -27.75
CA ALA A 110 18.94 3.45 -26.32
C ALA A 110 19.84 4.67 -25.99
N GLY A 111 19.28 5.66 -25.29
CA GLY A 111 19.86 6.99 -25.12
C GLY A 111 21.33 6.94 -24.71
N LYS A 112 22.20 7.61 -25.49
CA LYS A 112 23.66 7.50 -25.27
C LYS A 112 24.01 7.90 -23.83
N PRO A 113 24.76 7.05 -23.10
CA PRO A 113 25.13 7.31 -21.71
C PRO A 113 25.87 8.64 -21.59
N THR A 114 25.25 9.62 -20.95
CA THR A 114 25.80 10.96 -20.75
C THR A 114 26.50 11.02 -19.40
N LYS A 115 27.79 11.35 -19.42
CA LYS A 115 28.57 11.57 -18.20
C LYS A 115 28.10 12.86 -17.53
N SER A 116 27.55 12.73 -16.32
CA SER A 116 27.23 13.85 -15.44
C SER A 116 28.33 14.01 -14.40
N HIS A 117 28.82 15.23 -14.27
CA HIS A 117 29.70 15.65 -13.19
C HIS A 117 28.87 16.39 -12.14
N VAL A 118 29.09 16.11 -10.86
CA VAL A 118 28.55 16.88 -9.73
C VAL A 118 29.66 17.16 -8.74
N GLU A 119 29.95 18.45 -8.51
CA GLU A 119 30.80 18.91 -7.41
C GLU A 119 29.90 19.12 -6.18
N VAL A 120 30.35 18.64 -5.01
CA VAL A 120 29.71 18.87 -3.70
C VAL A 120 30.75 19.50 -2.77
N LYS A 121 30.37 20.60 -2.14
CA LYS A 121 31.14 21.32 -1.12
C LYS A 121 30.38 21.30 0.19
N LEU A 122 31.10 21.13 1.29
CA LEU A 122 30.59 21.18 2.65
C LEU A 122 31.56 22.02 3.48
N GLU A 123 31.05 23.11 4.04
CA GLU A 123 31.76 24.01 4.96
C GLU A 123 31.10 23.87 6.34
N ILE A 124 31.88 23.68 7.39
CA ILE A 124 31.41 23.56 8.78
C ILE A 124 32.20 24.53 9.65
N GLU A 125 31.52 25.52 10.23
CA GLU A 125 32.07 26.51 11.14
C GLU A 125 31.65 26.22 12.59
N LEU A 126 32.65 26.07 13.45
CA LEU A 126 32.51 25.72 14.86
C LEU A 126 33.26 26.76 15.70
N PRO A 127 32.59 27.86 16.13
CA PRO A 127 33.22 28.92 16.90
C PRO A 127 33.84 28.42 18.22
N LYS A 128 33.17 27.49 18.89
CA LYS A 128 33.62 26.85 20.14
C LYS A 128 33.04 25.44 20.30
N VAL A 129 33.91 24.48 20.55
CA VAL A 129 33.58 23.13 21.03
C VAL A 129 34.21 22.95 22.41
N THR A 130 33.46 22.45 23.39
CA THR A 130 33.97 22.17 24.75
C THR A 130 33.75 20.70 25.08
N PHE A 131 34.81 19.99 25.44
CA PHE A 131 34.76 18.60 25.89
C PHE A 131 35.07 18.53 27.40
N GLU A 132 34.24 17.88 28.21
CA GLU A 132 34.54 17.53 29.61
C GLU A 132 35.02 16.08 29.70
N ASP A 133 36.10 15.83 30.45
CA ASP A 133 36.75 14.52 30.60
C ASP A 133 37.12 13.88 29.24
N PHE A 134 37.73 14.67 28.34
CA PHE A 134 38.14 14.18 27.02
C PHE A 134 39.33 13.22 27.10
N ALA A 135 39.31 12.14 26.32
CA ALA A 135 40.35 11.12 26.25
C ALA A 135 40.29 10.34 24.93
N GLU A 136 41.33 9.59 24.61
CA GLU A 136 41.34 8.57 23.56
C GLU A 136 41.96 7.30 24.13
N HIS A 137 41.35 6.15 23.86
CA HIS A 137 41.83 4.85 24.32
C HIS A 137 41.46 3.77 23.31
N ASP A 138 42.43 2.94 22.91
CA ASP A 138 42.25 1.79 22.00
C ASP A 138 41.49 2.10 20.69
N GLY A 139 41.66 3.31 20.13
CA GLY A 139 40.98 3.72 18.91
C GLY A 139 39.55 4.25 19.13
N LEU A 140 39.20 4.60 20.37
CA LEU A 140 37.90 5.11 20.79
C LEU A 140 38.06 6.48 21.48
N TYR A 141 37.37 7.50 20.99
CA TYR A 141 37.34 8.84 21.59
C TYR A 141 36.32 8.88 22.73
N SER A 142 36.68 9.53 23.85
CA SER A 142 36.04 9.54 25.19
C SER A 142 35.76 10.97 25.70
N ALA A 143 34.56 11.29 26.20
CA ALA A 143 34.09 12.56 26.74
C ALA A 143 32.87 12.34 27.66
N LYS A 144 32.88 12.88 28.88
CA LYS A 144 31.70 12.91 29.75
C LYS A 144 30.59 13.81 29.20
N ARG A 145 30.97 14.95 28.60
CA ARG A 145 30.05 15.95 28.03
C ARG A 145 30.72 16.69 26.88
N ILE A 146 29.93 17.07 25.87
CA ILE A 146 30.33 17.93 24.75
C ILE A 146 29.31 19.07 24.65
N ASP A 147 29.78 20.32 24.59
CA ASP A 147 28.96 21.52 24.42
C ASP A 147 29.45 22.32 23.20
N VAL A 148 28.53 22.59 22.25
CA VAL A 148 28.74 23.40 21.04
C VAL A 148 27.64 24.48 20.99
N PRO A 149 27.91 25.71 21.45
CA PRO A 149 26.88 26.75 21.58
C PRO A 149 26.24 27.17 20.25
N ALA A 150 27.01 27.12 19.17
CA ALA A 150 26.54 27.35 17.81
C ALA A 150 27.40 26.55 16.82
N ALA A 151 26.80 26.14 15.70
CA ALA A 151 27.50 25.59 14.55
C ALA A 151 26.77 26.02 13.28
N ASP A 152 27.51 26.54 12.31
CA ASP A 152 26.99 26.92 10.99
C ASP A 152 27.56 25.96 9.95
N ILE A 153 26.71 25.44 9.05
CA ILE A 153 27.09 24.43 8.06
C ILE A 153 26.50 24.83 6.73
N VAL A 154 27.28 24.80 5.66
CA VAL A 154 26.84 25.10 4.30
C VAL A 154 27.19 23.92 3.40
N MET A 155 26.20 23.39 2.69
CA MET A 155 26.37 22.36 1.67
C MET A 155 25.91 22.89 0.31
N ASP A 156 26.86 23.10 -0.59
CA ASP A 156 26.61 23.47 -1.98
C ASP A 156 26.85 22.28 -2.90
N ALA A 157 25.97 22.08 -3.88
CA ALA A 157 26.18 21.11 -4.95
C ALA A 157 25.87 21.73 -6.32
N THR A 158 26.77 21.55 -7.26
CA THR A 158 26.67 22.11 -8.62
C THR A 158 26.94 21.01 -9.65
N GLY A 159 26.09 20.90 -10.68
CA GLY A 159 26.32 19.97 -11.79
C GLY A 159 25.06 19.34 -12.38
N GLY A 160 25.25 18.18 -13.03
CA GLY A 160 24.26 17.56 -13.90
C GLY A 160 24.08 18.29 -15.24
N ALA A 161 23.28 17.71 -16.14
CA ALA A 161 23.11 18.17 -17.53
C ALA A 161 22.62 19.63 -17.68
N GLU A 162 21.89 20.15 -16.69
CA GLU A 162 21.36 21.52 -16.69
C GLU A 162 22.16 22.51 -15.80
N HIS A 163 23.33 22.12 -15.27
CA HIS A 163 24.10 22.93 -14.31
C HIS A 163 23.27 23.42 -13.11
N ARG A 164 22.34 22.60 -12.60
CA ARG A 164 21.48 22.98 -11.48
C ARG A 164 22.33 23.21 -10.23
N THR A 165 22.08 24.33 -9.56
CA THR A 165 22.63 24.62 -8.24
C THR A 165 21.67 24.15 -7.16
N PHE A 166 22.25 23.61 -6.09
CA PHE A 166 21.59 23.30 -4.83
C PHE A 166 22.46 23.89 -3.73
N SER A 167 21.87 24.63 -2.80
CA SER A 167 22.53 25.16 -1.62
C SER A 167 21.67 24.89 -0.40
N GLN A 168 22.28 24.44 0.69
CA GLN A 168 21.59 24.16 1.94
C GLN A 168 22.46 24.58 3.11
N SER A 169 21.97 25.49 3.95
CA SER A 169 22.68 25.93 5.15
C SER A 169 21.91 25.56 6.42
N TYR A 170 22.65 25.18 7.46
CA TYR A 170 22.14 24.83 8.78
C TYR A 170 22.78 25.77 9.80
N ALA A 171 21.96 26.41 10.63
CA ALA A 171 22.40 27.18 11.80
C ALA A 171 21.88 26.47 13.06
N LEU A 172 22.77 25.78 13.77
CA LEU A 172 22.47 25.01 14.98
C LEU A 172 22.78 25.82 16.23
N LYS A 173 22.01 25.62 17.30
CA LYS A 173 22.18 26.30 18.60
C LYS A 173 22.12 25.33 19.76
N ASP A 174 22.95 25.59 20.77
CA ASP A 174 22.96 24.87 22.04
C ASP A 174 23.01 23.34 21.84
N LEU A 175 23.92 22.87 20.98
CA LEU A 175 24.15 21.44 20.80
C LEU A 175 24.91 20.90 22.01
N THR A 176 24.37 19.83 22.60
CA THR A 176 24.98 19.15 23.75
C THR A 176 24.95 17.64 23.56
N ALA A 177 25.97 16.95 24.08
CA ALA A 177 26.04 15.50 24.14
C ALA A 177 26.58 15.04 25.51
N GLU A 178 26.07 13.95 26.06
CA GLU A 178 26.48 13.40 27.36
C GLU A 178 26.79 11.90 27.27
N GLY A 179 27.90 11.48 27.90
CA GLY A 179 28.36 10.11 28.10
C GLY A 179 28.07 9.13 26.96
N ALA A 180 28.95 9.04 25.98
CA ALA A 180 28.62 8.59 24.63
C ALA A 180 29.54 7.43 24.14
N SER A 181 29.96 7.35 22.87
CA SER A 181 30.99 6.43 22.32
C SER A 181 31.27 6.73 20.84
N TRP A 182 32.52 6.98 20.38
CA TRP A 182 32.82 6.88 18.94
C TRP A 182 34.21 6.31 18.63
N PRO A 183 34.30 5.38 17.65
CA PRO A 183 35.59 4.92 17.13
C PRO A 183 36.24 5.98 16.24
N ARG A 184 37.57 5.96 16.14
CA ARG A 184 38.29 6.71 15.10
C ARG A 184 37.70 6.43 13.72
N THR A 185 37.61 7.46 12.88
CA THR A 185 37.05 7.35 11.52
C THR A 185 37.82 6.29 10.72
N PRO A 186 37.17 5.23 10.25
CA PRO A 186 37.86 4.16 9.52
C PRO A 186 38.29 4.66 8.14
N ALA A 187 39.43 4.15 7.67
CA ALA A 187 39.84 4.35 6.28
C ALA A 187 38.81 3.69 5.34
N ILE A 188 38.24 4.49 4.43
CA ILE A 188 37.36 4.00 3.37
C ILE A 188 38.25 3.41 2.26
N PRO A 189 38.14 2.11 1.93
CA PRO A 189 38.93 1.52 0.85
C PRO A 189 38.64 2.18 -0.50
N ASP A 190 39.70 2.43 -1.28
CA ASP A 190 39.57 2.93 -2.66
C ASP A 190 39.23 1.75 -3.60
N ASP A 191 38.02 1.22 -3.45
CA ASP A 191 37.52 0.08 -4.22
C ASP A 191 36.47 0.54 -5.26
N PRO A 192 36.86 0.70 -6.54
CA PRO A 192 35.93 1.09 -7.60
C PRO A 192 35.03 -0.06 -8.08
N LYS A 193 35.29 -1.32 -7.67
CA LYS A 193 34.41 -2.47 -7.98
C LYS A 193 33.28 -2.61 -6.98
N HIS A 194 33.51 -2.12 -5.76
CA HIS A 194 32.54 -2.09 -4.67
C HIS A 194 32.17 -0.64 -4.29
N PRO A 195 31.63 0.16 -5.24
CA PRO A 195 31.43 1.60 -5.05
C PRO A 195 30.52 1.95 -3.87
N PHE A 196 29.59 1.06 -3.50
CA PHE A 196 28.74 1.16 -2.33
C PHE A 196 29.31 0.37 -1.14
N SER A 197 29.69 -0.91 -1.32
CA SER A 197 30.09 -1.76 -0.18
C SER A 197 31.41 -1.32 0.48
N ARG A 198 32.26 -0.54 -0.20
CA ARG A 198 33.44 0.10 0.41
C ARG A 198 33.11 1.02 1.59
N PHE A 199 31.87 1.51 1.72
CA PHE A 199 31.43 2.32 2.86
C PHE A 199 31.04 1.48 4.09
N LYS A 200 31.02 0.13 4.00
CA LYS A 200 30.69 -0.74 5.13
C LYS A 200 31.50 -0.45 6.40
N PRO A 201 32.82 -0.19 6.38
CA PRO A 201 33.56 0.14 7.60
C PRO A 201 33.03 1.38 8.31
N LEU A 202 32.59 2.41 7.56
CA LEU A 202 32.00 3.63 8.11
C LEU A 202 30.63 3.37 8.75
N ILE A 203 29.84 2.48 8.14
CA ILE A 203 28.54 2.03 8.67
C ILE A 203 28.73 1.16 9.93
N ASP A 204 29.72 0.27 9.94
CA ASP A 204 30.09 -0.52 11.12
C ASP A 204 30.64 0.37 12.25
N ALA A 205 31.30 1.48 11.91
CA ALA A 205 31.79 2.47 12.86
C ALA A 205 30.68 3.33 13.44
N SER A 206 29.69 3.77 12.64
CA SER A 206 28.54 4.50 13.16
C SER A 206 27.66 3.62 14.07
N ALA A 207 27.58 2.31 13.83
CA ALA A 207 26.93 1.39 14.75
C ALA A 207 27.65 1.20 16.11
N LYS A 208 28.89 1.71 16.27
CA LYS A 208 29.59 1.77 17.57
C LYS A 208 29.41 3.12 18.27
N LEU A 209 28.57 3.98 17.70
CA LEU A 209 28.16 5.22 18.32
C LEU A 209 27.32 4.92 19.56
N ALA A 210 27.69 5.48 20.70
CA ALA A 210 26.81 5.54 21.86
C ALA A 210 26.59 7.00 22.27
N LEU A 211 25.47 7.35 22.88
CA LEU A 211 25.12 8.65 23.47
C LEU A 211 24.06 8.40 24.54
N LYS A 212 24.34 8.66 25.82
CA LYS A 212 23.27 8.66 26.84
C LYS A 212 22.24 9.73 26.55
N HIS A 213 22.70 10.90 26.12
CA HIS A 213 21.86 12.02 25.74
C HIS A 213 22.53 12.87 24.66
N TRP A 214 21.75 13.33 23.70
CA TRP A 214 22.12 14.36 22.74
C TRP A 214 20.96 15.33 22.60
N SER A 215 21.24 16.62 22.42
CA SER A 215 20.21 17.61 22.09
C SER A 215 20.77 18.79 21.30
N VAL A 216 19.86 19.49 20.62
CA VAL A 216 20.09 20.78 19.97
C VAL A 216 18.94 21.70 20.38
N GLY A 217 19.24 22.82 21.04
CA GLY A 217 18.24 23.76 21.53
C GLY A 217 17.44 24.48 20.44
N GLY A 218 17.98 24.55 19.21
CA GLY A 218 17.22 24.95 18.02
C GLY A 218 18.05 24.84 16.74
N ALA A 219 17.38 24.67 15.61
CA ALA A 219 18.02 24.58 14.30
C ALA A 219 17.23 25.35 13.25
N THR A 220 17.91 26.11 12.40
CA THR A 220 17.35 26.68 11.16
C THR A 220 18.04 26.04 9.97
N ILE A 221 17.28 25.57 8.99
CA ILE A 221 17.77 25.01 7.74
C ILE A 221 17.20 25.84 6.59
N ASP A 222 18.04 26.61 5.92
CA ASP A 222 17.70 27.24 4.64
C ASP A 222 18.09 26.32 3.49
N THR A 223 17.29 26.25 2.44
CA THR A 223 17.54 25.44 1.25
C THR A 223 17.12 26.23 0.02
N VAL A 224 18.02 26.33 -0.95
CA VAL A 224 17.80 26.99 -2.24
C VAL A 224 18.03 25.97 -3.33
N GLN A 225 16.98 25.66 -4.10
CA GLN A 225 17.05 24.75 -5.24
C GLN A 225 16.14 25.25 -6.36
N ALA A 226 16.72 25.49 -7.55
CA ALA A 226 15.97 25.79 -8.79
C ALA A 226 14.84 26.86 -8.63
N GLY A 227 15.17 28.02 -8.05
CA GLY A 227 14.20 29.12 -7.83
C GLY A 227 13.22 28.91 -6.68
N THR A 228 13.28 27.79 -5.96
CA THR A 228 12.54 27.60 -4.71
C THR A 228 13.46 27.89 -3.53
N ARG A 229 12.99 28.72 -2.58
CA ARG A 229 13.63 28.89 -1.27
C ARG A 229 12.73 28.29 -0.18
N GLN A 230 13.30 27.42 0.62
CA GLN A 230 12.68 26.79 1.77
C GLN A 230 13.48 27.10 3.04
N THR A 231 12.80 27.56 4.09
CA THR A 231 13.39 27.75 5.43
C THR A 231 12.62 26.86 6.40
N THR A 232 13.33 25.98 7.10
CA THR A 232 12.79 25.03 8.09
C THR A 232 13.40 25.32 9.45
N THR A 233 12.58 25.60 10.47
CA THR A 233 13.02 25.86 11.85
C THR A 233 12.54 24.75 12.78
N TYR A 234 13.40 24.30 13.69
CA TYR A 234 13.09 23.35 14.76
C TYR A 234 13.25 24.03 16.12
N GLY A 235 12.24 23.95 16.98
CA GLY A 235 12.28 24.42 18.37
C GLY A 235 13.06 23.53 19.34
N GLY A 236 13.48 22.34 18.89
CA GLY A 236 14.46 21.51 19.59
C GLY A 236 14.56 20.11 19.00
N LEU A 237 15.74 19.51 19.12
CA LEU A 237 16.03 18.11 18.78
C LEU A 237 16.64 17.42 19.99
N GLU A 238 16.27 16.16 20.23
CA GLU A 238 16.70 15.38 21.38
C GLU A 238 16.84 13.90 20.99
N ALA A 239 17.88 13.24 21.49
CA ALA A 239 18.00 11.79 21.45
C ALA A 239 18.54 11.25 22.79
N ARG A 240 18.23 9.99 23.09
CA ARG A 240 18.63 9.29 24.32
C ARG A 240 18.96 7.84 24.05
N ASP A 241 19.85 7.30 24.86
CA ASP A 241 20.23 5.89 24.88
C ASP A 241 20.55 5.36 23.47
N ILE A 242 21.42 6.08 22.76
CA ILE A 242 22.04 5.58 21.53
C ILE A 242 23.15 4.62 21.96
N ASP A 243 23.19 3.41 21.41
CA ASP A 243 24.25 2.42 21.62
C ASP A 243 24.10 1.26 20.61
N GLU A 244 25.18 0.59 20.22
CA GLU A 244 25.21 -0.60 19.34
C GLU A 244 24.38 -0.52 18.03
N GLY A 245 24.19 0.69 17.48
CA GLY A 245 23.35 0.93 16.31
C GLY A 245 21.85 1.13 16.64
N ARG A 246 21.51 1.38 17.90
CA ARG A 246 20.16 1.65 18.38
C ARG A 246 20.02 3.08 18.85
N ILE A 247 18.78 3.55 18.92
CA ILE A 247 18.36 4.81 19.53
C ILE A 247 17.17 4.50 20.44
N GLY A 248 17.33 4.63 21.76
CA GLY A 248 16.27 4.38 22.73
C GLY A 248 15.09 5.33 22.56
N SER A 249 15.35 6.63 22.42
CA SER A 249 14.35 7.59 21.92
C SER A 249 14.96 8.77 21.15
N MET A 250 14.17 9.34 20.24
CA MET A 250 14.48 10.59 19.54
C MET A 250 13.22 11.45 19.44
N ILE A 251 13.31 12.73 19.77
CA ILE A 251 12.20 13.69 19.78
C ILE A 251 12.62 14.97 19.07
N ALA A 252 11.88 15.37 18.04
CA ALA A 252 11.93 16.71 17.45
C ALA A 252 10.70 17.51 17.92
N ARG A 253 10.87 18.79 18.24
CA ARG A 253 9.80 19.69 18.73
C ARG A 253 9.67 20.93 17.87
N ASP A 254 8.44 21.40 17.74
CA ASP A 254 8.02 22.66 17.10
C ASP A 254 8.77 22.91 15.78
N SER A 255 8.52 22.05 14.80
CA SER A 255 9.12 22.15 13.47
C SER A 255 8.19 22.89 12.52
N ALA A 256 8.66 23.98 11.91
CA ALA A 256 7.92 24.78 10.95
C ALA A 256 8.75 25.01 9.69
N THR A 257 8.18 24.69 8.53
CA THR A 257 8.71 24.97 7.20
C THR A 257 7.89 26.07 6.55
N ARG A 258 8.57 27.09 6.04
CA ARG A 258 8.00 28.02 5.06
C ARG A 258 8.79 27.87 3.77
N ALA A 259 8.09 27.75 2.66
CA ALA A 259 8.73 27.77 1.36
C ALA A 259 7.99 28.69 0.39
N THR A 260 8.79 29.33 -0.45
CA THR A 260 8.37 30.26 -1.47
C THR A 260 8.87 29.72 -2.80
N VAL A 261 7.93 29.44 -3.71
CA VAL A 261 8.26 29.15 -5.10
C VAL A 261 8.22 30.47 -5.84
N ASP A 262 9.35 30.88 -6.42
CA ASP A 262 9.31 31.85 -7.50
C ASP A 262 8.68 31.13 -8.70
N GLU A 263 7.39 31.40 -8.93
CA GLU A 263 6.69 30.85 -10.09
C GLU A 263 7.45 31.31 -11.34
N PRO A 264 7.94 30.39 -12.20
CA PRO A 264 8.68 30.78 -13.39
C PRO A 264 7.74 31.63 -14.22
N ALA A 265 8.06 32.92 -14.36
CA ALA A 265 7.18 33.91 -14.99
C ALA A 265 6.65 33.32 -16.28
N ALA A 266 5.35 33.01 -16.30
CA ALA A 266 4.75 32.26 -17.39
C ALA A 266 5.06 33.03 -18.67
N ALA A 267 5.87 32.44 -19.54
CA ALA A 267 6.35 33.10 -20.72
C ALA A 267 5.22 33.18 -21.74
N GLU A 268 4.24 34.06 -21.48
CA GLU A 268 3.31 34.58 -22.47
C GLU A 268 4.16 35.18 -23.59
N ALA A 269 4.33 34.38 -24.65
CA ALA A 269 5.33 34.62 -25.67
C ALA A 269 5.12 36.00 -26.31
N GLY A 270 5.95 36.97 -25.92
CA GLY A 270 5.99 38.31 -26.51
C GLY A 270 5.67 39.51 -25.60
N LYS A 271 5.43 39.34 -24.28
CA LYS A 271 5.26 40.49 -23.36
C LYS A 271 6.43 40.62 -22.38
N SER A 272 7.34 41.58 -22.63
CA SER A 272 8.49 41.88 -21.76
C SER A 272 8.13 42.56 -20.43
N ASP A 273 6.92 43.09 -20.32
CA ASP A 273 6.54 44.04 -19.26
C ASP A 273 5.59 43.41 -18.23
N ALA A 274 5.52 42.08 -18.17
CA ALA A 274 4.84 41.38 -17.08
C ALA A 274 5.58 41.67 -15.76
N GLY A 275 4.83 42.13 -14.74
CA GLY A 275 5.38 42.33 -13.39
C GLY A 275 5.91 41.02 -12.78
N PRO A 276 6.62 41.09 -11.64
CA PRO A 276 7.10 39.89 -10.96
C PRO A 276 5.94 38.91 -10.73
N ALA A 277 6.18 37.63 -11.04
CA ALA A 277 5.18 36.58 -10.90
C ALA A 277 4.70 36.49 -9.44
N PRO A 278 3.42 36.17 -9.21
CA PRO A 278 2.89 36.07 -7.86
C PRO A 278 3.59 34.93 -7.09
N GLN A 279 4.38 35.28 -6.08
CA GLN A 279 5.04 34.30 -5.22
C GLN A 279 4.00 33.48 -4.45
N GLN A 280 3.98 32.17 -4.69
CA GLN A 280 3.17 31.25 -3.90
C GLN A 280 3.96 30.83 -2.65
N THR A 281 3.42 31.14 -1.47
CA THR A 281 3.98 30.70 -0.19
C THR A 281 3.14 29.57 0.36
N PHE A 282 3.80 28.48 0.75
CA PHE A 282 3.19 27.39 1.50
C PHE A 282 3.83 27.28 2.88
N SER A 283 3.00 27.01 3.89
CA SER A 283 3.45 26.74 5.26
C SER A 283 3.17 25.28 5.60
N LEU A 284 4.09 24.68 6.35
CA LEU A 284 3.96 23.36 6.95
C LEU A 284 4.47 23.45 8.39
N ALA A 285 3.73 22.92 9.35
CA ALA A 285 4.18 22.83 10.73
C ALA A 285 3.82 21.47 11.35
N GLN A 286 4.59 21.04 12.35
CA GLN A 286 4.34 19.86 13.18
C GLN A 286 4.82 20.15 14.61
N LYS A 287 4.10 19.66 15.61
CA LYS A 287 4.42 19.94 17.04
C LYS A 287 5.50 19.02 17.58
N THR A 288 5.40 17.74 17.29
CA THR A 288 6.31 16.71 17.80
C THR A 288 6.56 15.68 16.72
N ALA A 289 7.79 15.18 16.59
CA ALA A 289 8.06 13.89 15.98
C ALA A 289 8.82 13.03 17.00
N GLU A 290 8.35 11.82 17.27
CA GLU A 290 8.92 10.90 18.25
C GLU A 290 9.27 9.57 17.58
N TYR A 291 10.42 9.01 17.95
CA TYR A 291 10.83 7.64 17.64
C TYR A 291 11.27 6.94 18.92
N ARG A 292 10.93 5.66 19.09
CA ARG A 292 11.32 4.81 20.23
C ARG A 292 11.91 3.48 19.76
N ASN A 293 13.01 3.09 20.38
CA ASN A 293 13.73 1.83 20.16
C ASN A 293 13.97 1.54 18.66
N TYR A 294 14.69 2.45 18.00
CA TYR A 294 15.04 2.36 16.58
C TYR A 294 16.44 1.72 16.38
N ASP A 295 16.51 0.54 15.78
CA ASP A 295 17.75 -0.22 15.50
C ASP A 295 18.24 0.03 14.06
N TYR A 296 18.81 1.22 13.80
CA TYR A 296 19.41 1.53 12.50
C TYR A 296 20.59 0.59 12.16
N GLY A 297 21.24 0.01 13.16
CA GLY A 297 22.23 -1.04 13.01
C GLY A 297 21.66 -2.32 12.40
N LEU A 298 20.40 -2.68 12.69
CA LEU A 298 19.72 -3.82 12.08
C LEU A 298 19.45 -3.56 10.60
N LEU A 299 19.01 -2.35 10.26
CA LEU A 299 18.83 -1.91 8.87
C LEU A 299 20.18 -1.94 8.12
N ALA A 300 21.23 -1.38 8.71
CA ALA A 300 22.60 -1.45 8.18
C ALA A 300 23.08 -2.89 7.94
N ARG A 301 22.90 -3.78 8.93
CA ARG A 301 23.27 -5.20 8.82
C ARG A 301 22.44 -5.93 7.76
N SER A 302 21.18 -5.55 7.53
CA SER A 302 20.32 -6.19 6.53
C SER A 302 20.74 -5.91 5.08
N LEU A 303 21.45 -4.80 4.81
CA LEU A 303 22.03 -4.50 3.50
C LEU A 303 23.20 -5.44 3.16
N PHE A 304 23.98 -5.86 4.16
CA PHE A 304 25.17 -6.71 4.03
C PHE A 304 24.90 -8.16 4.51
N GLY A 305 23.70 -8.66 4.24
CA GLY A 305 23.26 -10.01 4.64
C GLY A 305 24.07 -11.14 3.99
N SER A 306 24.27 -12.23 4.72
CA SER A 306 24.91 -13.45 4.24
C SER A 306 24.33 -14.68 4.97
N PRO A 307 24.56 -15.92 4.50
CA PRO A 307 24.07 -17.12 5.18
C PRO A 307 24.56 -17.27 6.63
N GLU A 308 25.73 -16.71 6.95
CA GLU A 308 26.33 -16.72 8.29
C GLU A 308 25.78 -15.60 9.20
N THR A 309 25.39 -14.46 8.62
CA THR A 309 24.84 -13.31 9.35
C THR A 309 23.32 -13.30 9.41
N ALA A 310 22.65 -14.20 8.67
CA ALA A 310 21.19 -14.31 8.61
C ALA A 310 20.56 -14.43 10.01
N ARG A 311 19.51 -13.65 10.27
CA ARG A 311 18.79 -13.62 11.55
C ARG A 311 17.29 -13.68 11.32
N ALA A 312 16.59 -14.33 12.25
CA ALA A 312 15.14 -14.21 12.37
C ALA A 312 14.73 -12.73 12.59
N PRO A 313 13.48 -12.34 12.26
CA PRO A 313 13.00 -10.98 12.46
C PRO A 313 13.22 -10.46 13.88
N ALA A 314 13.77 -9.26 13.99
CA ALA A 314 13.99 -8.54 15.24
C ALA A 314 13.31 -7.16 15.19
N GLN A 315 13.08 -6.55 16.36
CA GLN A 315 12.49 -5.21 16.45
C GLN A 315 13.39 -4.18 15.76
N LEU A 316 12.88 -3.53 14.71
CA LEU A 316 13.55 -2.44 14.01
C LEU A 316 13.14 -1.07 14.59
N LEU A 317 11.84 -0.88 14.86
CA LEU A 317 11.28 0.33 15.44
C LEU A 317 10.06 -0.05 16.28
N GLU A 318 10.02 0.31 17.56
CA GLU A 318 8.84 0.06 18.39
C GLU A 318 7.70 1.03 18.03
N TYR A 319 8.03 2.31 17.95
CA TYR A 319 7.10 3.39 17.63
C TYR A 319 7.83 4.51 16.89
N GLY A 320 7.24 5.02 15.82
CA GLY A 320 7.58 6.30 15.22
C GLY A 320 6.28 7.07 14.97
N GLY A 321 6.28 8.39 15.13
CA GLY A 321 5.09 9.20 14.85
C GLY A 321 5.32 10.70 14.85
N VAL A 322 4.40 11.41 14.22
CA VAL A 322 4.39 12.88 14.09
C VAL A 322 3.05 13.40 14.57
N GLU A 323 3.03 14.45 15.40
CA GLU A 323 1.82 15.03 15.99
C GLU A 323 1.58 16.47 15.56
N GLY A 324 0.30 16.81 15.38
CA GLY A 324 -0.14 18.18 15.11
C GLY A 324 0.40 18.75 13.80
N PHE A 325 0.43 17.93 12.75
CA PHE A 325 0.83 18.33 11.41
C PHE A 325 -0.24 19.25 10.79
N THR A 326 0.16 20.39 10.25
CA THR A 326 -0.71 21.36 9.58
C THR A 326 -0.03 21.96 8.37
N MET A 327 -0.73 21.99 7.24
CA MET A 327 -0.28 22.56 5.98
C MET A 327 -1.29 23.62 5.52
N GLU A 328 -0.84 24.85 5.26
CA GLU A 328 -1.70 25.95 4.84
C GLU A 328 -1.41 26.34 3.39
N PHE A 329 -2.50 26.51 2.63
CA PHE A 329 -2.56 27.04 1.27
C PHE A 329 -3.41 28.33 1.27
N PRO A 330 -3.35 29.16 0.22
CA PRO A 330 -4.11 30.41 0.15
C PRO A 330 -5.64 30.29 0.37
N GLU A 331 -6.25 29.16 0.00
CA GLU A 331 -7.71 28.94 0.07
C GLU A 331 -8.13 27.70 0.88
N ALA A 332 -7.16 26.99 1.47
CA ALA A 332 -7.42 25.75 2.19
C ALA A 332 -6.33 25.44 3.25
N SER A 333 -6.70 24.72 4.30
CA SER A 333 -5.76 24.07 5.21
C SER A 333 -6.01 22.56 5.26
N VAL A 334 -4.93 21.81 5.46
CA VAL A 334 -4.95 20.37 5.74
C VAL A 334 -4.26 20.15 7.08
N SER A 335 -4.90 19.38 7.95
CA SER A 335 -4.39 19.04 9.28
C SER A 335 -4.40 17.52 9.47
N ILE A 336 -3.41 17.01 10.17
CA ILE A 336 -3.31 15.60 10.60
C ILE A 336 -2.95 15.63 12.09
N ALA A 337 -3.85 15.12 12.94
CA ALA A 337 -3.64 15.12 14.38
C ALA A 337 -2.44 14.25 14.79
N ARG A 338 -2.30 13.05 14.19
CA ARG A 338 -1.15 12.16 14.38
C ARG A 338 -0.91 11.24 13.19
N GLU A 339 0.32 11.17 12.70
CA GLU A 339 0.82 10.04 11.89
C GLU A 339 1.62 9.09 12.79
N SER A 340 1.54 7.78 12.57
CA SER A 340 2.30 6.79 13.33
C SER A 340 2.61 5.51 12.56
N VAL A 341 3.71 4.88 12.95
CA VAL A 341 4.12 3.53 12.59
C VAL A 341 4.53 2.78 13.86
N GLU A 342 4.05 1.56 14.03
CA GLU A 342 4.22 0.76 15.23
C GLU A 342 4.72 -0.64 14.92
N ARG A 343 5.62 -1.12 15.77
CA ARG A 343 6.15 -2.48 15.78
C ARG A 343 6.68 -2.89 14.40
N MET A 344 7.59 -2.10 13.84
CA MET A 344 8.35 -2.52 12.65
C MET A 344 9.39 -3.55 13.06
N THR A 345 9.50 -4.63 12.30
CA THR A 345 10.53 -5.65 12.46
C THR A 345 11.27 -5.85 11.15
N ALA A 346 12.53 -6.27 11.24
CA ALA A 346 13.37 -6.61 10.10
C ALA A 346 14.17 -7.88 10.38
N ALA A 347 14.31 -8.74 9.38
CA ALA A 347 15.25 -9.85 9.35
C ALA A 347 16.57 -9.40 8.70
N VAL A 348 17.68 -10.06 9.05
CA VAL A 348 18.90 -10.00 8.24
C VAL A 348 18.78 -11.12 7.21
N PRO A 349 18.67 -10.83 5.90
CA PRO A 349 18.55 -11.85 4.87
C PRO A 349 19.86 -12.63 4.70
N SER A 350 19.77 -13.80 4.07
CA SER A 350 20.95 -14.60 3.70
C SER A 350 21.65 -14.12 2.42
N VAL A 351 21.25 -12.97 1.87
CA VAL A 351 21.73 -12.39 0.62
C VAL A 351 22.05 -10.90 0.82
N SER A 352 23.08 -10.41 0.13
CA SER A 352 23.53 -9.02 0.23
C SER A 352 22.79 -8.17 -0.80
N VAL A 353 22.09 -7.12 -0.32
CA VAL A 353 21.53 -6.09 -1.19
C VAL A 353 22.62 -5.12 -1.65
N ALA A 354 23.66 -4.94 -0.84
CA ALA A 354 24.82 -4.13 -1.18
C ALA A 354 25.54 -4.65 -2.44
N ASP A 355 25.62 -5.97 -2.63
CA ASP A 355 26.21 -6.59 -3.82
C ASP A 355 25.39 -6.27 -5.09
N LEU A 356 24.06 -6.24 -4.98
CA LEU A 356 23.16 -5.85 -6.08
C LEU A 356 23.31 -4.36 -6.43
N ILE A 357 23.53 -3.50 -5.43
CA ILE A 357 23.80 -2.07 -5.62
C ILE A 357 25.19 -1.87 -6.27
N ASP A 358 26.22 -2.58 -5.81
CA ASP A 358 27.56 -2.52 -6.41
C ASP A 358 27.51 -2.89 -7.90
N LYS A 359 26.82 -3.99 -8.26
CA LYS A 359 26.60 -4.41 -9.66
C LYS A 359 25.90 -3.34 -10.49
N ALA A 360 24.82 -2.75 -9.96
CA ALA A 360 24.08 -1.70 -10.64
C ALA A 360 24.93 -0.45 -10.89
N LEU A 361 25.78 -0.08 -9.92
CA LEU A 361 26.66 1.08 -10.01
C LEU A 361 27.90 0.84 -10.89
N SER A 362 28.41 -0.40 -10.95
CA SER A 362 29.51 -0.78 -11.84
C SER A 362 29.07 -1.03 -13.29
N GLY A 363 27.75 -1.10 -13.54
CA GLY A 363 27.19 -1.47 -14.84
C GLY A 363 27.38 -2.95 -15.19
N GLU A 364 27.51 -3.81 -14.19
CA GLU A 364 27.48 -5.26 -14.40
C GLU A 364 26.05 -5.67 -14.79
N GLU A 365 25.92 -6.65 -15.69
CA GLU A 365 24.61 -7.20 -16.04
C GLU A 365 23.99 -7.91 -14.84
N ILE A 366 22.74 -7.55 -14.54
CA ILE A 366 21.99 -8.08 -13.41
C ILE A 366 20.98 -9.08 -13.95
N ASP A 367 21.11 -10.36 -13.58
CA ASP A 367 20.07 -11.35 -13.83
C ASP A 367 18.74 -10.88 -13.18
N PRO A 368 17.68 -10.61 -13.98
CA PRO A 368 16.42 -10.10 -13.46
C PRO A 368 15.74 -11.10 -12.51
N VAL A 369 15.99 -12.40 -12.67
CA VAL A 369 15.41 -13.45 -11.82
C VAL A 369 16.10 -13.46 -10.44
N ALA A 370 17.44 -13.47 -10.39
CA ALA A 370 18.18 -13.34 -9.13
C ALA A 370 17.92 -12.01 -8.42
N ALA A 371 17.85 -10.89 -9.15
CA ALA A 371 17.52 -9.59 -8.56
C ALA A 371 16.11 -9.58 -7.96
N SER A 372 15.11 -10.14 -8.67
CA SER A 372 13.75 -10.31 -8.15
C SER A 372 13.72 -11.19 -6.90
N ASP A 373 14.50 -12.28 -6.87
CA ASP A 373 14.61 -13.16 -5.70
C ASP A 373 15.20 -12.45 -4.48
N ILE A 374 16.29 -11.67 -4.68
CA ILE A 374 16.92 -10.87 -3.63
C ILE A 374 15.96 -9.79 -3.11
N LEU A 375 15.32 -9.03 -4.01
CA LEU A 375 14.39 -7.96 -3.64
C LEU A 375 13.17 -8.48 -2.89
N MET A 376 12.58 -9.61 -3.32
CA MET A 376 11.47 -10.25 -2.60
C MET A 376 11.91 -10.83 -1.25
N THR A 377 13.13 -11.37 -1.15
CA THR A 377 13.69 -11.85 0.13
C THR A 377 13.92 -10.71 1.10
N TYR A 378 14.45 -9.59 0.62
CA TYR A 378 14.66 -8.39 1.43
C TYR A 378 13.34 -7.79 1.88
N ALA A 379 12.39 -7.54 0.96
CA ALA A 379 11.07 -7.01 1.26
C ALA A 379 10.29 -7.91 2.24
N GLY A 380 10.34 -9.23 2.02
CA GLY A 380 9.72 -10.22 2.92
C GLY A 380 10.42 -10.37 4.28
N GLY A 381 11.61 -9.76 4.45
CA GLY A 381 12.28 -9.63 5.73
C GLY A 381 11.67 -8.56 6.64
N PHE A 382 10.82 -7.66 6.12
CA PHE A 382 10.17 -6.61 6.89
C PHE A 382 8.73 -6.97 7.25
N ALA A 383 8.30 -6.57 8.45
CA ALA A 383 6.90 -6.55 8.82
C ALA A 383 6.58 -5.31 9.66
N VAL A 384 5.37 -4.75 9.51
CA VAL A 384 4.89 -3.57 10.22
C VAL A 384 3.59 -3.90 10.96
N GLY A 385 3.62 -3.77 12.28
CA GLY A 385 2.48 -4.10 13.14
C GLY A 385 1.27 -3.20 12.93
N ARG A 386 1.49 -1.89 12.76
CA ARG A 386 0.47 -0.88 12.41
C ARG A 386 1.11 0.32 11.70
N VAL A 387 0.39 0.90 10.73
CA VAL A 387 0.58 2.27 10.23
C VAL A 387 -0.74 2.99 10.42
N GLY A 388 -0.74 4.24 10.88
CA GLY A 388 -1.96 4.97 11.20
C GLY A 388 -1.83 6.48 10.98
N LEU A 389 -2.85 7.07 10.37
CA LEU A 389 -3.03 8.51 10.20
C LEU A 389 -4.36 8.87 10.88
N ASN A 390 -4.29 9.70 11.92
CA ASN A 390 -5.40 10.05 12.79
C ASN A 390 -5.75 11.53 12.65
N GLY A 391 -7.04 11.84 12.64
CA GLY A 391 -7.58 13.20 12.62
C GLY A 391 -7.15 13.99 11.39
N LEU A 392 -7.38 13.45 10.19
CA LEU A 392 -7.26 14.22 8.95
C LEU A 392 -8.41 15.23 8.89
N GLY A 393 -8.12 16.52 8.79
CA GLY A 393 -9.10 17.57 8.60
C GLY A 393 -8.73 18.45 7.41
N VAL A 394 -9.70 18.72 6.53
CA VAL A 394 -9.55 19.63 5.39
C VAL A 394 -10.59 20.76 5.53
N GLU A 395 -10.10 22.00 5.58
CA GLU A 395 -10.92 23.21 5.69
C GLU A 395 -10.57 24.17 4.56
N GLY A 396 -11.44 24.34 3.56
CA GLY A 396 -11.15 25.17 2.38
C GLY A 396 -12.19 24.98 1.28
N GLY A 397 -12.15 25.75 0.20
CA GLY A 397 -13.01 25.53 -0.98
C GLY A 397 -14.52 25.36 -0.67
N PRO A 398 -15.26 24.53 -1.45
CA PRO A 398 -16.72 24.36 -1.33
C PRO A 398 -17.19 23.34 -0.27
N ALA A 399 -16.29 22.62 0.40
CA ALA A 399 -16.68 21.59 1.38
C ALA A 399 -15.70 21.55 2.57
N ARG A 400 -16.14 21.03 3.72
CA ARG A 400 -15.26 20.67 4.83
C ARG A 400 -15.31 19.16 5.04
N GLY A 401 -14.15 18.55 5.24
CA GLY A 401 -14.01 17.10 5.35
C GLY A 401 -13.16 16.71 6.56
N LYS A 402 -13.55 15.64 7.24
CA LYS A 402 -12.78 15.02 8.32
C LYS A 402 -12.75 13.50 8.14
N ILE A 403 -11.62 12.88 8.50
CA ILE A 403 -11.47 11.43 8.64
C ILE A 403 -10.80 11.18 9.99
N GLY A 404 -11.48 10.46 10.87
CA GLY A 404 -10.98 10.18 12.23
C GLY A 404 -9.73 9.29 12.23
N GLU A 405 -9.73 8.22 11.44
CA GLU A 405 -8.55 7.36 11.28
C GLU A 405 -8.46 6.74 9.87
N ILE A 406 -7.25 6.64 9.33
CA ILE A 406 -6.85 5.75 8.23
C ILE A 406 -5.74 4.86 8.79
N ALA A 407 -5.89 3.53 8.76
CA ALA A 407 -4.89 2.62 9.33
C ALA A 407 -4.71 1.36 8.48
N ALA A 408 -3.48 0.83 8.47
CA ALA A 408 -3.15 -0.51 8.02
C ALA A 408 -2.52 -1.28 9.18
N SER A 409 -2.75 -2.60 9.29
CA SER A 409 -2.15 -3.41 10.36
C SER A 409 -1.81 -4.82 9.90
N GLY A 410 -0.78 -5.40 10.53
CA GLY A 410 -0.26 -6.71 10.15
C GLY A 410 0.18 -6.75 8.69
N LEU A 411 1.08 -5.85 8.31
CA LEU A 411 1.67 -5.78 6.98
C LEU A 411 2.96 -6.61 6.98
N ASP A 412 3.02 -7.70 6.22
CA ASP A 412 4.21 -8.56 6.11
C ASP A 412 4.28 -9.29 4.76
N ALA A 413 5.27 -10.17 4.60
CA ALA A 413 5.47 -10.98 3.39
C ALA A 413 4.26 -11.82 2.96
N SER A 414 3.35 -12.15 3.89
CA SER A 414 2.16 -12.95 3.64
C SER A 414 0.92 -12.12 3.30
N GLY A 415 0.91 -10.81 3.60
CA GLY A 415 -0.26 -9.97 3.34
C GLY A 415 -0.42 -8.72 4.19
N ILE A 416 -1.69 -8.31 4.30
CA ILE A 416 -2.18 -7.19 5.10
C ILE A 416 -3.40 -7.68 5.88
N ARG A 417 -3.29 -7.76 7.21
CA ARG A 417 -4.39 -8.24 8.07
C ARG A 417 -5.62 -7.32 8.02
N GLU A 418 -5.41 -6.01 8.03
CA GLU A 418 -6.50 -5.03 7.88
C GLU A 418 -6.01 -3.73 7.25
N ILE A 419 -6.80 -3.15 6.34
CA ILE A 419 -6.76 -1.73 5.97
C ILE A 419 -8.13 -1.13 6.31
N ALA A 420 -8.17 -0.03 7.07
CA ALA A 420 -9.42 0.60 7.48
C ALA A 420 -9.39 2.13 7.38
N VAL A 421 -10.56 2.72 7.14
CA VAL A 421 -10.85 4.15 7.20
C VAL A 421 -12.06 4.32 8.12
N SER A 422 -11.98 5.17 9.13
CA SER A 422 -13.01 5.34 10.16
C SER A 422 -13.36 6.81 10.40
N ASP A 423 -14.60 7.04 10.83
CA ASP A 423 -15.19 8.34 11.16
C ASP A 423 -14.97 9.40 10.06
N VAL A 424 -15.38 9.06 8.83
CA VAL A 424 -15.43 10.01 7.71
C VAL A 424 -16.68 10.88 7.87
N ALA A 425 -16.51 12.20 7.79
CA ALA A 425 -17.59 13.18 7.74
C ALA A 425 -17.27 14.24 6.67
N ILE A 426 -18.20 14.46 5.76
CA ILE A 426 -18.11 15.50 4.72
C ILE A 426 -19.36 16.36 4.79
N GLU A 427 -19.17 17.67 4.82
CA GLU A 427 -20.24 18.66 4.81
C GLU A 427 -19.97 19.71 3.72
N GLU A 428 -20.97 19.95 2.89
CA GLU A 428 -20.91 20.95 1.83
C GLU A 428 -21.11 22.36 2.41
N LYS A 429 -20.45 23.38 1.84
CA LYS A 429 -20.63 24.78 2.28
C LYS A 429 -21.77 25.42 1.49
N GLY A 430 -22.89 25.66 2.18
CA GLY A 430 -24.05 26.38 1.65
C GLY A 430 -25.29 25.50 1.51
N GLU A 431 -25.09 24.21 1.25
CA GLU A 431 -26.14 23.19 1.28
C GLU A 431 -26.02 22.36 2.57
N LYS A 432 -27.14 21.92 3.17
CA LYS A 432 -27.11 21.02 4.35
C LYS A 432 -26.86 19.55 3.99
N ASN A 433 -26.20 19.30 2.87
CA ASN A 433 -25.81 17.96 2.44
C ASN A 433 -24.73 17.44 3.37
N THR A 434 -24.99 16.31 4.01
CA THR A 434 -24.06 15.65 4.92
C THR A 434 -23.87 14.19 4.53
N PHE A 435 -22.62 13.79 4.43
CA PHE A 435 -22.22 12.40 4.25
C PHE A 435 -21.38 11.98 5.45
N SER A 436 -21.68 10.81 6.02
CA SER A 436 -20.84 10.17 7.01
C SER A 436 -20.74 8.67 6.81
N LEU A 437 -19.59 8.13 7.21
CA LEU A 437 -19.23 6.72 7.17
C LEU A 437 -18.46 6.42 8.45
N GLY A 438 -19.02 5.57 9.32
CA GLY A 438 -18.37 5.21 10.58
C GLY A 438 -17.13 4.35 10.39
N ARG A 439 -17.18 3.36 9.48
CA ARG A 439 -16.01 2.53 9.14
C ARG A 439 -16.12 1.91 7.75
N PHE A 440 -15.04 1.91 7.00
CA PHE A 440 -14.78 1.00 5.89
C PHE A 440 -13.51 0.20 6.20
N ALA A 441 -13.50 -1.10 5.96
CA ALA A 441 -12.33 -1.95 6.18
C ALA A 441 -12.23 -3.06 5.12
N LEU A 442 -11.01 -3.37 4.70
CA LEU A 442 -10.60 -4.57 3.97
C LEU A 442 -9.83 -5.47 4.94
N THR A 443 -10.12 -6.77 4.96
CA THR A 443 -9.57 -7.71 5.95
C THR A 443 -8.91 -8.91 5.29
N ASP A 444 -7.84 -9.41 5.90
CA ASP A 444 -7.09 -10.61 5.50
C ASP A 444 -6.74 -10.61 4.00
N ILE A 445 -6.14 -9.51 3.52
CA ILE A 445 -5.52 -9.46 2.20
C ILE A 445 -4.28 -10.36 2.27
N ARG A 446 -4.19 -11.38 1.42
CA ARG A 446 -3.04 -12.30 1.38
C ARG A 446 -2.32 -12.18 0.06
N PHE A 447 -1.01 -11.97 0.12
CA PHE A 447 -0.19 -11.88 -1.08
C PHE A 447 0.09 -13.27 -1.66
N PRO A 448 0.35 -13.37 -2.98
CA PRO A 448 0.86 -14.58 -3.59
C PRO A 448 2.17 -15.04 -2.96
N THR A 449 2.45 -16.35 -3.04
CA THR A 449 3.75 -16.85 -2.58
C THR A 449 4.89 -16.34 -3.47
N LYS A 450 6.07 -16.08 -2.89
CA LYS A 450 7.31 -15.77 -3.64
C LYS A 450 7.54 -16.72 -4.82
N ALA A 451 7.25 -18.02 -4.64
CA ALA A 451 7.39 -19.04 -5.68
C ALA A 451 6.44 -18.82 -6.87
N ALA A 452 5.18 -18.43 -6.63
CA ALA A 452 4.22 -18.13 -7.70
C ALA A 452 4.64 -16.91 -8.53
N ILE A 453 5.07 -15.83 -7.87
CA ILE A 453 5.50 -14.60 -8.58
C ILE A 453 6.78 -14.88 -9.39
N LEU A 454 7.77 -15.57 -8.81
CA LEU A 454 8.99 -15.94 -9.53
C LEU A 454 8.75 -16.91 -10.70
N ALA A 455 7.72 -17.74 -10.64
CA ALA A 455 7.34 -18.59 -11.77
C ALA A 455 6.85 -17.75 -12.96
N LEU A 456 6.03 -16.72 -12.73
CA LEU A 456 5.60 -15.80 -13.79
C LEU A 456 6.74 -14.92 -14.32
N ILE A 457 7.62 -14.42 -13.46
CA ILE A 457 8.79 -13.63 -13.88
C ILE A 457 9.69 -14.45 -14.82
N LYS A 458 9.95 -15.72 -14.49
CA LYS A 458 10.75 -16.61 -15.35
C LYS A 458 10.14 -16.83 -16.74
N ILE A 459 8.80 -16.94 -16.82
CA ILE A 459 8.11 -17.07 -18.10
C ILE A 459 8.24 -15.77 -18.91
N GLY A 460 8.01 -14.61 -18.30
CA GLY A 460 8.14 -13.32 -18.97
C GLY A 460 9.56 -13.02 -19.46
N VAL A 461 10.60 -13.36 -18.68
CA VAL A 461 12.00 -13.24 -19.10
C VAL A 461 12.29 -14.16 -20.29
N ALA A 462 11.89 -15.43 -20.22
CA ALA A 462 12.11 -16.38 -21.31
C ALA A 462 11.35 -15.99 -22.59
N GLN A 463 10.15 -15.40 -22.49
CA GLN A 463 9.42 -14.86 -23.64
C GLN A 463 10.17 -13.66 -24.27
N ALA A 464 10.70 -12.74 -23.46
CA ALA A 464 11.49 -11.61 -23.96
C ALA A 464 12.81 -12.01 -24.66
N GLU A 465 13.46 -13.08 -24.18
CA GLU A 465 14.66 -13.68 -24.82
C GLU A 465 14.35 -14.33 -26.18
N VAL A 466 13.11 -14.77 -26.43
CA VAL A 466 12.67 -15.32 -27.72
C VAL A 466 12.24 -14.22 -28.69
N GLU A 467 11.64 -13.14 -28.19
CA GLU A 467 11.20 -12.01 -29.03
C GLU A 467 12.34 -11.10 -29.49
N THR A 468 13.46 -11.04 -28.76
CA THR A 468 14.66 -10.34 -29.24
C THR A 468 15.25 -11.11 -30.41
N PRO A 469 15.21 -10.58 -31.66
CA PRO A 469 15.88 -11.24 -32.75
C PRO A 469 17.36 -11.20 -32.42
N LYS A 470 18.01 -12.37 -32.34
CA LYS A 470 19.47 -12.39 -32.43
C LYS A 470 19.82 -11.71 -33.73
N ASP A 471 20.54 -10.60 -33.64
CA ASP A 471 21.16 -9.95 -34.78
C ASP A 471 22.24 -10.92 -35.31
N GLU A 472 21.78 -11.90 -36.09
CA GLU A 472 22.60 -12.81 -36.87
C GLU A 472 23.28 -11.97 -37.94
N GLY A 473 24.36 -11.31 -37.50
CA GLY A 473 24.93 -10.07 -37.99
C GLY A 473 24.41 -9.60 -39.34
N ALA A 474 23.71 -8.45 -39.31
CA ALA A 474 23.45 -7.64 -40.49
C ALA A 474 24.59 -7.80 -41.51
N PRO A 475 24.32 -8.36 -42.71
CA PRO A 475 25.38 -8.85 -43.59
C PRO A 475 26.38 -7.73 -43.83
N PRO A 476 27.70 -8.01 -43.76
CA PRO A 476 28.72 -6.98 -43.75
C PRO A 476 28.46 -6.03 -44.91
N ALA A 477 28.31 -4.74 -44.58
CA ALA A 477 28.00 -3.72 -45.57
C ALA A 477 28.97 -3.89 -46.75
N PRO A 478 28.47 -3.98 -48.00
CA PRO A 478 29.31 -4.37 -49.11
C PRO A 478 30.46 -3.37 -49.26
N ASP A 479 31.67 -3.83 -48.95
CA ASP A 479 32.90 -3.05 -49.15
C ASP A 479 32.93 -2.56 -50.60
N ASP A 480 33.30 -1.28 -50.79
CA ASP A 480 33.45 -0.64 -52.10
C ASP A 480 34.55 -1.34 -52.92
N ALA A 481 34.16 -2.41 -53.62
CA ALA A 481 35.01 -3.10 -54.58
C ALA A 481 35.06 -2.29 -55.89
N PRO A 482 36.25 -1.90 -56.38
CA PRO A 482 36.36 -1.10 -57.59
C PRO A 482 36.02 -1.91 -58.85
N ASP A 483 35.41 -1.21 -59.80
CA ASP A 483 35.01 -1.66 -61.14
C ASP A 483 36.08 -2.51 -61.87
N GLY A 484 35.71 -3.72 -62.32
CA GLY A 484 36.63 -4.54 -63.11
C GLY A 484 36.28 -6.01 -63.34
N GLY A 485 35.54 -6.31 -64.42
CA GLY A 485 35.72 -7.57 -65.18
C GLY A 485 34.52 -8.53 -65.24
N PRO A 486 34.05 -8.91 -66.44
CA PRO A 486 32.99 -9.90 -66.60
C PRO A 486 33.55 -11.30 -66.92
N ASP A 487 33.59 -12.22 -65.94
CA ASP A 487 33.44 -13.65 -66.25
C ASP A 487 33.04 -14.53 -65.04
N LYS A 488 32.17 -15.50 -65.31
CA LYS A 488 31.81 -16.69 -64.49
C LYS A 488 31.37 -16.50 -63.03
N ALA A 489 30.05 -16.36 -62.85
CA ALA A 489 29.39 -16.75 -61.61
C ALA A 489 29.45 -18.28 -61.39
N PRO A 490 29.83 -18.77 -60.19
CA PRO A 490 29.55 -20.14 -59.76
C PRO A 490 28.06 -20.29 -59.40
N PRO A 491 27.49 -21.51 -59.39
CA PRO A 491 26.10 -21.72 -59.01
C PRO A 491 25.89 -21.34 -57.54
N ALA A 492 24.82 -20.60 -57.26
CA ALA A 492 24.40 -20.31 -55.90
C ALA A 492 24.05 -21.62 -55.19
N ASP A 493 24.80 -21.95 -54.14
CA ASP A 493 24.43 -23.02 -53.22
C ASP A 493 23.21 -22.55 -52.42
N SER A 494 22.03 -23.04 -52.79
CA SER A 494 20.76 -22.74 -52.14
C SER A 494 20.64 -23.50 -50.82
N GLY A 495 21.63 -23.31 -49.94
CA GLY A 495 21.58 -23.76 -48.57
C GLY A 495 20.49 -22.99 -47.85
N GLU A 496 19.26 -23.53 -47.88
CA GLU A 496 18.13 -23.00 -47.13
C GLU A 496 18.60 -22.73 -45.69
N PRO A 497 18.44 -21.50 -45.16
CA PRO A 497 18.83 -21.22 -43.79
C PRO A 497 18.02 -22.18 -42.91
N LYS A 498 18.73 -23.05 -42.19
CA LYS A 498 18.11 -23.97 -41.25
C LYS A 498 17.53 -23.13 -40.13
N VAL A 499 16.27 -22.73 -40.30
CA VAL A 499 15.45 -22.10 -39.27
C VAL A 499 15.51 -23.03 -38.07
N GLN A 500 16.36 -22.70 -37.10
CA GLN A 500 16.37 -23.38 -35.82
C GLN A 500 15.01 -23.10 -35.23
N LYS A 501 14.20 -24.16 -35.12
CA LYS A 501 12.84 -24.05 -34.63
C LYS A 501 12.92 -23.75 -33.14
N THR A 502 12.99 -22.47 -32.79
CA THR A 502 13.00 -21.98 -31.42
C THR A 502 11.85 -22.65 -30.68
N GLU A 503 12.16 -23.40 -29.62
CA GLU A 503 11.10 -24.01 -28.81
C GLU A 503 10.29 -22.87 -28.20
N ALA A 504 9.00 -22.81 -28.54
CA ALA A 504 8.12 -21.76 -28.05
C ALA A 504 8.03 -21.88 -26.53
N VAL A 505 8.41 -20.80 -25.83
CA VAL A 505 8.22 -20.70 -24.39
C VAL A 505 6.73 -20.78 -24.12
N PRO A 506 6.25 -21.75 -23.31
CA PRO A 506 4.84 -21.93 -23.07
C PRO A 506 4.27 -20.75 -22.28
N ASP A 507 3.08 -20.30 -22.67
CA ASP A 507 2.31 -19.31 -21.91
C ASP A 507 2.06 -19.79 -20.46
N PRO A 508 1.92 -18.86 -19.50
CA PRO A 508 1.60 -19.21 -18.13
C PRO A 508 0.25 -19.93 -18.07
N THR A 509 0.23 -21.10 -17.44
CA THR A 509 -1.02 -21.86 -17.26
C THR A 509 -2.02 -21.07 -16.43
N THR A 510 -3.32 -21.31 -16.63
CA THR A 510 -4.40 -20.73 -15.81
C THR A 510 -4.13 -20.92 -14.32
N ARG A 511 -3.60 -22.08 -13.92
CA ARG A 511 -3.20 -22.35 -12.53
C ARG A 511 -2.11 -21.40 -12.02
N GLN A 512 -1.03 -21.20 -12.78
CA GLN A 512 0.05 -20.28 -12.40
C GLN A 512 -0.41 -18.82 -12.31
N MET A 513 -1.31 -18.39 -13.21
CA MET A 513 -1.94 -17.06 -13.13
C MET A 513 -2.81 -16.95 -11.87
N LEU A 514 -3.64 -17.96 -11.58
CA LEU A 514 -4.51 -18.02 -10.41
C LEU A 514 -3.71 -18.05 -9.08
N ASP A 515 -2.59 -18.77 -9.02
CA ASP A 515 -1.69 -18.80 -7.85
C ASP A 515 -0.96 -17.46 -7.60
N ALA A 516 -0.96 -16.55 -8.59
CA ALA A 516 -0.45 -15.20 -8.49
C ALA A 516 -1.51 -14.13 -8.18
N VAL A 517 -2.78 -14.51 -7.97
CA VAL A 517 -3.84 -13.56 -7.57
C VAL A 517 -3.84 -13.41 -6.04
N PRO A 518 -3.76 -12.18 -5.50
CA PRO A 518 -3.91 -11.96 -4.06
C PRO A 518 -5.33 -12.31 -3.60
N MET A 519 -5.45 -12.95 -2.45
CA MET A 519 -6.76 -13.31 -1.86
C MET A 519 -7.24 -12.18 -0.93
N LEU A 520 -8.55 -11.92 -0.91
CA LEU A 520 -9.18 -10.96 0.02
C LEU A 520 -10.10 -11.72 0.96
N GLY A 521 -9.79 -11.75 2.26
CA GLY A 521 -10.64 -12.40 3.26
C GLY A 521 -11.92 -11.64 3.61
N GLY A 522 -12.08 -10.38 3.21
CA GLY A 522 -13.36 -9.70 3.29
C GLY A 522 -13.31 -8.18 3.20
N PHE A 523 -14.49 -7.57 3.28
CA PHE A 523 -14.66 -6.14 3.54
C PHE A 523 -15.82 -5.88 4.50
N THR A 524 -15.81 -4.74 5.19
CA THR A 524 -16.91 -4.27 6.03
C THR A 524 -17.11 -2.77 5.84
N ILE A 525 -18.37 -2.33 5.76
CA ILE A 525 -18.81 -0.95 5.74
C ILE A 525 -19.80 -0.77 6.89
N GLU A 526 -19.64 0.23 7.75
CA GLU A 526 -20.48 0.46 8.94
C GLU A 526 -20.91 1.92 9.05
N LYS A 527 -22.15 2.11 9.50
CA LYS A 527 -22.77 3.42 9.77
C LYS A 527 -22.62 4.40 8.61
N VAL A 528 -23.05 3.99 7.42
CA VAL A 528 -23.19 4.93 6.29
C VAL A 528 -24.45 5.76 6.54
N ARG A 529 -24.34 7.07 6.38
CA ARG A 529 -25.49 7.97 6.39
C ARG A 529 -25.28 9.07 5.35
N TYR A 530 -26.28 9.26 4.49
CA TYR A 530 -26.35 10.38 3.56
C TYR A 530 -27.67 11.11 3.75
N ALA A 531 -27.61 12.41 4.04
CA ALA A 531 -28.77 13.26 4.26
C ALA A 531 -28.67 14.53 3.44
N THR A 532 -29.74 14.85 2.71
CA THR A 532 -29.95 16.10 1.98
C THR A 532 -30.87 17.03 2.78
N GLU A 533 -30.92 18.31 2.43
CA GLU A 533 -31.78 19.25 3.14
C GLU A 533 -33.27 18.88 3.01
N GLY A 534 -33.96 18.75 4.14
CA GLY A 534 -35.41 18.54 4.21
C GLY A 534 -35.90 17.12 3.88
N SER A 535 -35.00 16.15 3.69
CA SER A 535 -35.35 14.75 3.39
C SER A 535 -34.85 13.79 4.47
N ASP A 536 -35.47 12.61 4.55
CA ASP A 536 -34.96 11.50 5.37
C ASP A 536 -33.58 11.02 4.88
N ALA A 537 -32.79 10.41 5.75
CA ALA A 537 -31.44 9.97 5.38
C ALA A 537 -31.47 8.55 4.78
N LEU A 538 -30.69 8.33 3.72
CA LEU A 538 -30.22 6.98 3.39
C LEU A 538 -29.31 6.53 4.53
N SER A 539 -29.56 5.36 5.10
CA SER A 539 -28.69 4.82 6.15
C SER A 539 -28.47 3.32 6.06
N LEU A 540 -27.34 2.87 6.59
CA LEU A 540 -26.92 1.48 6.65
C LEU A 540 -26.07 1.28 7.90
N ASP A 541 -26.55 0.47 8.86
CA ASP A 541 -25.78 0.13 10.05
C ASP A 541 -24.53 -0.69 9.69
N ARG A 542 -24.67 -1.72 8.84
CA ARG A 542 -23.54 -2.56 8.41
C ARG A 542 -23.78 -3.31 7.10
N LEU A 543 -22.79 -3.30 6.22
CA LEU A 543 -22.60 -4.27 5.12
C LEU A 543 -21.26 -4.98 5.35
N ALA A 544 -21.23 -6.32 5.38
CA ALA A 544 -20.00 -7.08 5.57
C ALA A 544 -19.96 -8.30 4.65
N LEU A 545 -18.86 -8.47 3.93
CA LEU A 545 -18.52 -9.66 3.17
C LEU A 545 -17.29 -10.32 3.82
N ALA A 546 -17.39 -11.60 4.16
CA ALA A 546 -16.28 -12.41 4.66
C ALA A 546 -16.06 -13.61 3.73
N GLN A 547 -14.81 -13.95 3.49
CA GLN A 547 -14.35 -15.00 2.57
C GLN A 547 -13.23 -15.81 3.24
N SER A 548 -13.32 -17.12 3.18
CA SER A 548 -12.35 -18.02 3.82
C SER A 548 -12.35 -19.40 3.15
N ALA A 549 -11.49 -20.31 3.65
CA ALA A 549 -11.30 -21.65 3.09
C ALA A 549 -11.05 -21.62 1.57
N PHE A 550 -9.95 -20.98 1.15
CA PHE A 550 -9.64 -20.84 -0.27
C PHE A 550 -9.10 -22.14 -0.87
N VAL A 551 -9.67 -22.56 -2.00
CA VAL A 551 -8.97 -23.40 -3.01
C VAL A 551 -8.30 -22.39 -3.94
N PRO A 552 -7.00 -22.07 -3.78
CA PRO A 552 -6.49 -20.76 -4.17
C PRO A 552 -6.73 -20.44 -5.66
N PRO A 553 -7.20 -19.23 -6.01
CA PRO A 553 -7.57 -18.09 -5.15
C PRO A 553 -9.08 -18.02 -4.81
N ILE A 554 -9.86 -19.09 -5.04
CA ILE A 554 -11.32 -19.07 -4.95
C ILE A 554 -11.80 -19.45 -3.54
N PRO A 555 -12.60 -18.60 -2.86
CA PRO A 555 -13.11 -18.89 -1.52
C PRO A 555 -14.21 -19.94 -1.55
N THR A 556 -14.08 -20.98 -0.73
CA THR A 556 -15.13 -22.00 -0.59
C THR A 556 -16.08 -21.72 0.57
N ALA A 557 -15.77 -20.76 1.43
CA ALA A 557 -16.67 -20.25 2.46
C ALA A 557 -16.86 -18.73 2.33
N VAL A 558 -18.09 -18.29 2.05
CA VAL A 558 -18.47 -16.88 1.84
C VAL A 558 -19.64 -16.53 2.74
N SER A 559 -19.58 -15.39 3.43
CA SER A 559 -20.70 -14.83 4.20
C SER A 559 -20.92 -13.36 3.86
N LEU A 560 -22.15 -12.99 3.53
CA LEU A 560 -22.58 -11.62 3.28
C LEU A 560 -23.64 -11.25 4.33
N LYS A 561 -23.49 -10.08 4.96
CA LYS A 561 -24.42 -9.54 5.95
C LYS A 561 -24.76 -8.09 5.61
N ILE A 562 -26.04 -7.76 5.66
CA ILE A 562 -26.61 -6.42 5.50
C ILE A 562 -27.49 -6.20 6.73
N ALA A 563 -27.24 -5.15 7.50
CA ALA A 563 -27.99 -4.82 8.71
C ALA A 563 -28.52 -3.38 8.62
N LYS A 564 -29.82 -3.25 8.87
CA LYS A 564 -30.60 -2.00 8.86
C LYS A 564 -30.23 -1.06 7.70
N LEU A 565 -30.39 -1.55 6.47
CA LEU A 565 -30.45 -0.67 5.30
C LEU A 565 -31.81 0.03 5.31
N GLU A 566 -31.83 1.36 5.34
CA GLU A 566 -33.03 2.19 5.21
C GLU A 566 -32.90 3.09 3.98
N VAL A 567 -33.72 2.83 2.95
CA VAL A 567 -33.76 3.61 1.71
C VAL A 567 -34.99 4.55 1.74
N PRO A 568 -34.79 5.88 1.76
CA PRO A 568 -35.86 6.86 1.85
C PRO A 568 -36.67 6.99 0.55
N GLU A 569 -37.89 7.52 0.66
CA GLU A 569 -38.86 7.70 -0.44
C GLU A 569 -38.26 8.35 -1.70
N TYR A 570 -37.48 9.42 -1.57
CA TYR A 570 -36.94 10.14 -2.72
C TYR A 570 -35.90 9.37 -3.55
N LEU A 571 -35.29 8.30 -3.01
CA LEU A 571 -34.37 7.44 -3.75
C LEU A 571 -35.08 6.26 -4.44
N LEU A 572 -36.32 5.96 -4.04
CA LEU A 572 -37.13 4.88 -4.62
C LEU A 572 -38.04 5.38 -5.76
N LYS A 573 -38.28 6.69 -5.84
CA LYS A 573 -39.17 7.32 -6.84
C LYS A 573 -38.38 7.65 -8.11
N SER A 574 -38.62 6.91 -9.20
CA SER A 574 -37.88 7.07 -10.47
C SER A 574 -38.45 8.15 -11.40
N GLY A 575 -39.61 8.73 -11.06
CA GLY A 575 -40.33 9.75 -11.84
C GLY A 575 -41.62 10.17 -11.15
N GLU A 576 -42.38 11.12 -11.70
CA GLU A 576 -43.62 11.59 -11.06
C GLU A 576 -44.69 10.49 -10.99
N ASP A 577 -44.85 9.71 -12.06
CA ASP A 577 -45.86 8.65 -12.24
C ASP A 577 -45.30 7.23 -12.03
N ASP A 578 -44.44 7.04 -11.03
CA ASP A 578 -43.88 5.71 -10.71
C ASP A 578 -44.93 4.81 -10.03
N GLU A 579 -45.63 4.00 -10.84
CA GLU A 579 -46.63 3.02 -10.38
C GLU A 579 -46.03 2.00 -9.40
N THR A 580 -44.76 1.61 -9.58
CA THR A 580 -44.09 0.65 -8.69
C THR A 580 -43.86 1.27 -7.33
N PHE A 581 -43.38 2.52 -7.30
CA PHE A 581 -43.24 3.29 -6.06
C PHE A 581 -44.58 3.47 -5.34
N THR A 582 -45.64 3.80 -6.08
CA THR A 582 -47.00 3.97 -5.54
C THR A 582 -47.48 2.67 -4.87
N TYR A 583 -47.31 1.54 -5.54
CA TYR A 583 -47.68 0.23 -5.02
C TYR A 583 -46.85 -0.16 -3.77
N LEU A 584 -45.53 0.04 -3.77
CA LEU A 584 -44.68 -0.18 -2.58
C LEU A 584 -45.13 0.68 -1.39
N LYS A 585 -45.57 1.92 -1.66
CA LYS A 585 -46.10 2.84 -0.65
C LYS A 585 -47.46 2.40 -0.11
N GLU A 586 -48.35 1.87 -0.94
CA GLU A 586 -49.63 1.28 -0.49
C GLU A 586 -49.45 -0.01 0.34
N LEU A 587 -48.43 -0.82 0.02
CA LEU A 587 -48.00 -1.94 0.87
C LEU A 587 -47.33 -1.47 2.17
N GLY A 588 -47.00 -0.17 2.30
CA GLY A 588 -46.28 0.40 3.43
C GLY A 588 -44.87 -0.20 3.59
N LEU A 589 -44.19 -0.39 2.45
CA LEU A 589 -42.79 -0.80 2.32
C LEU A 589 -41.86 0.41 2.06
N VAL A 590 -42.36 1.63 2.26
CA VAL A 590 -41.65 2.90 2.08
C VAL A 590 -41.68 3.65 3.43
N PRO A 591 -40.52 4.04 4.02
CA PRO A 591 -39.16 3.79 3.53
C PRO A 591 -38.83 2.28 3.51
N LEU A 592 -37.99 1.86 2.56
CA LEU A 592 -37.61 0.46 2.42
C LEU A 592 -36.56 0.12 3.49
N ARG A 593 -36.94 -0.72 4.45
CA ARG A 593 -36.04 -1.21 5.50
C ARG A 593 -35.73 -2.68 5.34
N PHE A 594 -34.44 -3.00 5.31
CA PHE A 594 -33.95 -4.31 4.90
C PHE A 594 -32.78 -4.82 5.77
N ASP A 595 -32.87 -6.09 6.16
CA ASP A 595 -31.77 -6.88 6.72
C ASP A 595 -31.56 -8.15 5.89
N GLY A 596 -30.31 -8.51 5.61
CA GLY A 596 -29.95 -9.67 4.81
C GLY A 596 -28.79 -10.46 5.40
N GLU A 597 -28.85 -11.78 5.32
CA GLU A 597 -27.75 -12.68 5.64
C GLU A 597 -27.69 -13.78 4.59
N PHE A 598 -26.51 -14.01 4.02
CA PHE A 598 -26.22 -15.07 3.05
C PHE A 598 -24.93 -15.77 3.50
N GLY A 599 -24.94 -17.09 3.48
CA GLY A 599 -23.78 -17.93 3.78
C GLY A 599 -23.67 -19.07 2.79
N LEU A 600 -22.51 -19.25 2.18
CA LEU A 600 -22.15 -20.36 1.32
C LEU A 600 -20.92 -21.05 1.93
N LYS A 601 -20.92 -22.38 2.02
CA LYS A 601 -19.75 -23.17 2.44
C LYS A 601 -19.63 -24.44 1.58
N TRP A 602 -18.45 -24.74 1.06
CA TRP A 602 -18.08 -26.07 0.55
C TRP A 602 -16.94 -26.67 1.37
N ASP A 603 -17.03 -27.98 1.62
CA ASP A 603 -16.11 -28.76 2.43
C ASP A 603 -15.34 -29.77 1.57
N ALA A 604 -14.01 -29.58 1.48
CA ALA A 604 -13.14 -30.38 0.62
C ALA A 604 -13.06 -31.86 1.03
N ALA A 605 -13.31 -32.19 2.30
CA ALA A 605 -13.20 -33.57 2.78
C ALA A 605 -14.45 -34.41 2.45
N THR A 606 -15.62 -33.79 2.30
CA THR A 606 -16.88 -34.49 2.00
C THR A 606 -17.44 -34.19 0.61
N GLY A 607 -16.98 -33.12 -0.05
CA GLY A 607 -17.57 -32.61 -1.28
C GLY A 607 -18.97 -32.00 -1.08
N ASP A 608 -19.34 -31.66 0.16
CA ASP A 608 -20.63 -31.05 0.46
C ASP A 608 -20.58 -29.54 0.26
N ALA A 609 -21.56 -28.98 -0.46
CA ALA A 609 -21.80 -27.54 -0.57
C ALA A 609 -23.11 -27.18 0.13
N MET A 610 -23.12 -26.10 0.90
CA MET A 610 -24.26 -25.66 1.70
C MET A 610 -24.48 -24.16 1.55
N LEU A 611 -25.68 -23.77 1.13
CA LEU A 611 -26.22 -22.43 1.30
C LEU A 611 -26.90 -22.37 2.68
N SER A 612 -26.21 -21.80 3.66
CA SER A 612 -26.75 -21.55 5.00
C SER A 612 -25.94 -20.50 5.77
N PRO A 613 -26.59 -19.54 6.45
CA PRO A 613 -28.01 -19.21 6.33
C PRO A 613 -28.28 -18.41 5.05
N PHE A 614 -29.47 -18.53 4.46
CA PHE A 614 -30.04 -17.44 3.65
C PHE A 614 -31.23 -16.88 4.41
N ARG A 615 -31.20 -15.57 4.69
CA ARG A 615 -32.27 -14.83 5.35
C ARG A 615 -32.37 -13.43 4.75
N ALA A 616 -33.58 -13.03 4.39
CA ALA A 616 -33.91 -11.67 3.98
C ALA A 616 -35.11 -11.20 4.79
N THR A 617 -35.03 -10.01 5.39
CA THR A 617 -36.10 -9.39 6.16
C THR A 617 -36.40 -8.04 5.55
N VAL A 618 -37.67 -7.79 5.25
CA VAL A 618 -38.18 -6.46 4.85
C VAL A 618 -39.18 -6.03 5.92
N GLU A 619 -39.05 -4.83 6.47
CA GLU A 619 -40.03 -4.31 7.44
C GLU A 619 -41.43 -4.27 6.78
N HIS A 620 -42.43 -4.83 7.45
CA HIS A 620 -43.77 -5.16 6.94
C HIS A 620 -43.83 -6.14 5.73
N GLY A 621 -42.76 -6.31 4.94
CA GLY A 621 -42.70 -7.28 3.84
C GLY A 621 -42.56 -8.74 4.29
N GLY A 622 -41.94 -8.97 5.46
CA GLY A 622 -41.78 -10.28 6.08
C GLY A 622 -40.35 -10.82 6.05
N VAL A 623 -40.18 -12.06 6.51
CA VAL A 623 -38.90 -12.76 6.60
C VAL A 623 -38.90 -13.97 5.68
N LEU A 624 -38.05 -13.94 4.67
CA LEU A 624 -37.72 -15.09 3.82
C LEU A 624 -36.48 -15.78 4.40
N ASN A 625 -36.55 -17.08 4.67
CA ASN A 625 -35.40 -17.93 4.98
C ASN A 625 -35.28 -19.02 3.93
N ALA A 626 -34.05 -19.38 3.54
CA ALA A 626 -33.78 -20.51 2.67
C ALA A 626 -32.51 -21.26 3.09
N PHE A 627 -32.44 -22.50 2.65
CA PHE A 627 -31.35 -23.43 2.90
C PHE A 627 -31.25 -24.42 1.75
N VAL A 628 -30.04 -24.71 1.30
CA VAL A 628 -29.78 -25.79 0.32
C VAL A 628 -28.51 -26.53 0.75
N ALA A 629 -28.58 -27.85 0.78
CA ALA A 629 -27.42 -28.73 0.96
C ALA A 629 -27.28 -29.65 -0.26
N LEU A 630 -26.09 -29.62 -0.86
CA LEU A 630 -25.65 -30.44 -1.97
C LEU A 630 -24.50 -31.35 -1.49
N ALA A 631 -24.35 -32.50 -2.12
CA ALA A 631 -23.25 -33.45 -1.92
C ALA A 631 -22.57 -33.76 -3.25
N GLY A 632 -21.32 -34.21 -3.19
CA GLY A 632 -20.60 -34.65 -4.38
C GLY A 632 -20.22 -33.52 -5.34
N VAL A 633 -20.08 -32.29 -4.84
CA VAL A 633 -19.50 -31.17 -5.60
C VAL A 633 -17.97 -31.36 -5.62
N PRO A 634 -17.35 -31.66 -6.77
CA PRO A 634 -15.92 -31.92 -6.84
C PRO A 634 -15.11 -30.62 -6.81
N GLN A 635 -13.86 -30.70 -6.33
CA GLN A 635 -12.94 -29.57 -6.25
C GLN A 635 -12.68 -28.90 -7.61
N SER A 636 -12.75 -29.66 -8.71
CA SER A 636 -12.56 -29.15 -10.07
C SER A 636 -13.59 -28.08 -10.49
N VAL A 637 -14.78 -28.03 -9.87
CA VAL A 637 -15.75 -26.92 -10.10
C VAL A 637 -15.16 -25.57 -9.72
N PHE A 638 -14.29 -25.54 -8.72
CA PHE A 638 -13.61 -24.34 -8.27
C PHE A 638 -12.30 -24.12 -9.02
N GLU A 639 -11.50 -25.17 -9.24
CA GLU A 639 -10.21 -25.03 -9.93
C GLU A 639 -10.35 -24.70 -11.42
N ASN A 640 -11.35 -25.27 -12.09
CA ASN A 640 -11.64 -25.10 -13.51
C ASN A 640 -13.15 -24.78 -13.69
N PRO A 641 -13.57 -23.50 -13.60
CA PRO A 641 -14.99 -23.12 -13.74
C PRO A 641 -15.65 -23.61 -15.05
N ASP A 642 -14.88 -23.75 -16.13
CA ASP A 642 -15.35 -24.30 -17.41
C ASP A 642 -15.78 -25.79 -17.32
N GLU A 643 -15.20 -26.55 -16.38
CA GLU A 643 -15.56 -27.95 -16.12
C GLU A 643 -16.82 -28.09 -15.24
N ALA A 644 -17.37 -26.99 -14.70
CA ALA A 644 -18.52 -27.03 -13.80
C ALA A 644 -19.75 -27.72 -14.42
N GLN A 645 -19.93 -27.61 -15.74
CA GLN A 645 -21.00 -28.32 -16.46
C GLN A 645 -20.79 -29.84 -16.47
N THR A 646 -19.55 -30.31 -16.57
CA THR A 646 -19.21 -31.75 -16.56
C THR A 646 -19.33 -32.36 -15.16
N ALA A 647 -19.24 -31.53 -14.11
CA ALA A 647 -19.42 -31.94 -12.72
C ALA A 647 -20.90 -32.14 -12.31
N LEU A 648 -21.86 -31.52 -13.01
CA LEU A 648 -23.31 -31.60 -12.69
C LEU A 648 -23.85 -33.02 -12.41
N PRO A 649 -23.42 -34.11 -13.09
CA PRO A 649 -23.88 -35.47 -12.81
C PRO A 649 -23.43 -36.04 -11.45
N SER A 650 -22.35 -35.51 -10.86
CA SER A 650 -21.85 -35.94 -9.54
C SER A 650 -22.55 -35.23 -8.37
N ILE A 651 -23.10 -34.04 -8.62
CA ILE A 651 -23.77 -33.21 -7.63
C ILE A 651 -25.14 -33.82 -7.30
N SER A 652 -25.46 -33.94 -6.01
CA SER A 652 -26.73 -34.47 -5.51
C SER A 652 -27.36 -33.57 -4.45
N VAL A 653 -28.67 -33.36 -4.48
CA VAL A 653 -29.43 -32.63 -3.47
C VAL A 653 -29.59 -33.51 -2.22
N LYS A 654 -29.05 -33.07 -1.08
CA LYS A 654 -29.23 -33.69 0.24
C LYS A 654 -30.52 -33.21 0.91
N SER A 655 -30.75 -31.90 0.88
CA SER A 655 -31.96 -31.28 1.42
C SER A 655 -32.06 -29.82 0.98
N ALA A 656 -33.27 -29.28 0.97
CA ALA A 656 -33.50 -27.85 0.81
C ALA A 656 -34.72 -27.43 1.65
N HIS A 657 -34.77 -26.19 2.11
CA HIS A 657 -36.03 -25.61 2.59
C HIS A 657 -36.11 -24.13 2.25
N ILE A 658 -37.34 -23.65 2.12
CA ILE A 658 -37.68 -22.24 1.96
C ILE A 658 -38.88 -21.94 2.86
N SER A 659 -38.85 -20.81 3.56
CA SER A 659 -39.95 -20.40 4.43
C SER A 659 -40.14 -18.90 4.45
N LEU A 660 -41.40 -18.47 4.45
CA LEU A 660 -41.84 -17.09 4.56
C LEU A 660 -42.64 -16.91 5.86
N SER A 661 -42.33 -15.87 6.64
CA SER A 661 -43.07 -15.52 7.86
C SER A 661 -43.27 -14.01 8.01
N ASN A 662 -44.19 -13.59 8.89
CA ASN A 662 -44.46 -12.19 9.23
C ASN A 662 -44.79 -11.28 8.02
N ALA A 663 -45.46 -11.80 6.99
CA ALA A 663 -45.65 -11.13 5.71
C ALA A 663 -46.88 -10.21 5.70
N GLU A 664 -46.88 -9.15 6.52
CA GLU A 664 -48.00 -8.19 6.64
C GLU A 664 -48.38 -7.54 5.29
N ALA A 665 -47.39 -7.28 4.43
CA ALA A 665 -47.59 -6.74 3.09
C ALA A 665 -48.51 -7.62 2.22
N ILE A 666 -48.56 -8.94 2.44
CA ILE A 666 -49.49 -9.82 1.73
C ILE A 666 -50.94 -9.52 2.14
N GLN A 667 -51.21 -9.21 3.42
CA GLN A 667 -52.55 -8.78 3.84
C GLN A 667 -52.92 -7.43 3.24
N ARG A 668 -51.97 -6.48 3.23
CA ARG A 668 -52.18 -5.15 2.64
C ARG A 668 -52.47 -5.25 1.14
N PHE A 669 -51.72 -6.09 0.42
CA PHE A 669 -51.97 -6.41 -0.99
C PHE A 669 -53.35 -7.01 -1.21
N ILE A 670 -53.71 -8.07 -0.47
CA ILE A 670 -55.03 -8.70 -0.58
C ILE A 670 -56.15 -7.68 -0.28
N ALA A 671 -55.98 -6.82 0.72
CA ALA A 671 -56.95 -5.79 1.06
C ALA A 671 -57.08 -4.71 -0.04
N ALA A 672 -55.96 -4.27 -0.64
CA ALA A 672 -55.95 -3.34 -1.76
C ALA A 672 -56.63 -3.94 -3.00
N GLN A 673 -56.24 -5.16 -3.39
CA GLN A 673 -56.79 -5.86 -4.55
C GLN A 673 -58.27 -6.22 -4.36
N ALA A 674 -58.68 -6.55 -3.13
CA ALA A 674 -60.09 -6.80 -2.79
C ALA A 674 -60.93 -5.51 -2.92
N LYS A 675 -60.40 -4.38 -2.45
CA LYS A 675 -61.02 -3.06 -2.61
C LYS A 675 -61.14 -2.65 -4.08
N GLU A 676 -60.10 -2.87 -4.89
CA GLU A 676 -60.09 -2.58 -6.32
C GLU A 676 -61.09 -3.46 -7.10
N SER A 677 -61.16 -4.76 -6.78
CA SER A 677 -62.08 -5.71 -7.43
C SER A 677 -63.52 -5.67 -6.89
N GLY A 678 -63.80 -4.89 -5.84
CA GLY A 678 -65.11 -4.83 -5.19
C GLY A 678 -65.51 -6.11 -4.43
N LEU A 679 -64.53 -6.95 -4.07
CA LEU A 679 -64.73 -8.24 -3.41
C LEU A 679 -64.41 -8.17 -1.90
N PRO A 680 -65.02 -9.02 -1.06
CA PRO A 680 -64.54 -9.23 0.31
C PRO A 680 -63.13 -9.87 0.31
N ALA A 681 -62.26 -9.43 1.23
CA ALA A 681 -60.89 -9.95 1.33
C ALA A 681 -60.82 -11.48 1.53
N ASP A 682 -61.74 -12.07 2.31
CA ASP A 682 -61.85 -13.52 2.49
C ASP A 682 -62.21 -14.25 1.19
N ALA A 683 -63.05 -13.65 0.34
CA ALA A 683 -63.45 -14.21 -0.94
C ALA A 683 -62.27 -14.17 -1.94
N LEU A 684 -61.55 -13.05 -2.00
CA LEU A 684 -60.32 -12.95 -2.80
C LEU A 684 -59.25 -13.93 -2.31
N THR A 685 -59.04 -14.03 -0.99
CA THR A 685 -58.10 -15.00 -0.39
C THR A 685 -58.45 -16.43 -0.76
N THR A 686 -59.73 -16.80 -0.68
CA THR A 686 -60.23 -18.12 -1.06
C THR A 686 -59.99 -18.40 -2.55
N GLY A 687 -60.23 -17.39 -3.41
CA GLY A 687 -59.92 -17.45 -4.84
C GLY A 687 -58.44 -17.66 -5.12
N LEU A 688 -57.56 -16.86 -4.51
CA LEU A 688 -56.10 -16.99 -4.66
C LEU A 688 -55.59 -18.36 -4.19
N VAL A 689 -56.10 -18.88 -3.07
CA VAL A 689 -55.79 -20.24 -2.60
C VAL A 689 -56.26 -21.29 -3.61
N GLN A 690 -57.45 -21.14 -4.19
CA GLN A 690 -57.98 -22.08 -5.16
C GLN A 690 -57.16 -22.06 -6.46
N THR A 691 -56.87 -20.88 -7.02
CA THR A 691 -55.98 -20.74 -8.19
C THR A 691 -54.60 -21.35 -7.92
N ALA A 692 -54.02 -21.09 -6.75
CA ALA A 692 -52.74 -21.69 -6.36
C ALA A 692 -52.84 -23.22 -6.21
N GLN A 693 -53.95 -23.75 -5.67
CA GLN A 693 -54.18 -25.20 -5.61
C GLN A 693 -54.26 -25.79 -7.02
N GLU A 694 -55.01 -25.19 -7.94
CA GLU A 694 -55.18 -25.67 -9.31
C GLU A 694 -53.84 -25.66 -10.08
N MET A 695 -53.09 -24.55 -10.02
CA MET A 695 -51.74 -24.47 -10.60
C MET A 695 -50.78 -25.51 -10.01
N VAL A 696 -50.88 -25.80 -8.71
CA VAL A 696 -50.06 -26.83 -8.05
C VAL A 696 -50.58 -28.24 -8.35
N ALA A 697 -51.87 -28.44 -8.66
CA ALA A 697 -52.40 -29.75 -9.06
C ALA A 697 -51.86 -30.14 -10.44
N ASP A 698 -51.84 -29.21 -11.39
CA ASP A 698 -51.26 -29.41 -12.73
C ASP A 698 -49.76 -29.73 -12.68
N VAL A 699 -49.01 -29.01 -11.84
CA VAL A 699 -47.55 -29.13 -11.76
C VAL A 699 -47.08 -30.24 -10.82
N ALA A 700 -47.82 -30.54 -9.75
CA ALA A 700 -47.36 -31.35 -8.62
C ALA A 700 -48.36 -32.42 -8.11
N GLY A 701 -49.56 -32.49 -8.70
CA GLY A 701 -50.58 -33.49 -8.41
C GLY A 701 -51.45 -33.18 -7.18
N GLU A 702 -52.69 -33.67 -7.23
CA GLU A 702 -53.77 -33.43 -6.26
C GLU A 702 -53.36 -33.60 -4.79
N ALA A 703 -52.61 -34.66 -4.46
CA ALA A 703 -52.22 -34.96 -3.09
C ALA A 703 -51.21 -33.96 -2.49
N PHE A 704 -50.42 -33.29 -3.32
CA PHE A 704 -49.56 -32.19 -2.87
C PHE A 704 -50.32 -30.86 -2.89
N ALA A 705 -51.11 -30.61 -3.94
CA ALA A 705 -51.98 -29.45 -4.04
C ALA A 705 -52.90 -29.29 -2.81
N ALA A 706 -53.50 -30.39 -2.33
CA ALA A 706 -54.30 -30.39 -1.11
C ALA A 706 -53.51 -30.00 0.16
N ARG A 707 -52.22 -30.40 0.27
CA ARG A 707 -51.34 -30.00 1.38
C ARG A 707 -50.95 -28.52 1.28
N VAL A 708 -50.61 -28.05 0.08
CA VAL A 708 -50.32 -26.63 -0.20
C VAL A 708 -51.53 -25.75 0.09
N LYS A 709 -52.74 -26.16 -0.31
CA LYS A 709 -54.00 -25.49 0.03
C LYS A 709 -54.13 -25.29 1.54
N VAL A 710 -54.01 -26.35 2.33
CA VAL A 710 -54.12 -26.26 3.81
C VAL A 710 -53.05 -25.37 4.42
N ALA A 711 -51.83 -25.38 3.89
CA ALA A 711 -50.75 -24.50 4.35
C ALA A 711 -51.01 -23.02 3.98
N LEU A 712 -51.39 -22.74 2.73
CA LEU A 712 -51.72 -21.39 2.25
C LEU A 712 -52.96 -20.81 2.94
N GLU A 713 -54.03 -21.60 3.12
CA GLU A 713 -55.20 -21.13 3.86
C GLU A 713 -54.86 -20.71 5.28
N ARG A 714 -54.02 -21.49 5.98
CA ARG A 714 -53.62 -21.17 7.34
C ARG A 714 -52.74 -19.92 7.37
N PHE A 715 -51.77 -19.82 6.45
CA PHE A 715 -50.87 -18.69 6.37
C PHE A 715 -51.59 -17.40 5.97
N LEU A 716 -52.46 -17.40 4.95
CA LEU A 716 -53.15 -16.19 4.50
C LEU A 716 -54.22 -15.70 5.50
N LYS A 717 -54.79 -16.60 6.32
CA LYS A 717 -55.67 -16.23 7.45
C LYS A 717 -54.90 -15.61 8.63
N ASP A 718 -53.64 -15.97 8.84
CA ASP A 718 -52.78 -15.41 9.89
C ASP A 718 -51.28 -15.41 9.48
N PRO A 719 -50.84 -14.44 8.65
CA PRO A 719 -49.49 -14.40 8.09
C PRO A 719 -48.43 -13.86 9.05
N THR A 720 -48.80 -13.69 10.33
CA THR A 720 -47.83 -13.64 11.44
C THR A 720 -47.16 -15.01 11.65
N GLY A 721 -47.81 -16.09 11.19
CA GLY A 721 -47.24 -17.43 11.15
C GLY A 721 -46.12 -17.60 10.13
N THR A 722 -45.69 -18.85 9.94
CA THR A 722 -44.65 -19.25 8.98
C THR A 722 -45.21 -20.27 7.99
N LEU A 723 -45.10 -20.00 6.69
CA LEU A 723 -45.26 -20.96 5.60
C LEU A 723 -43.90 -21.56 5.26
N ARG A 724 -43.76 -22.89 5.27
CA ARG A 724 -42.50 -23.61 5.02
C ARG A 724 -42.69 -24.72 4.00
N PHE A 725 -41.79 -24.76 3.01
CA PHE A 725 -41.60 -25.88 2.11
C PHE A 725 -40.25 -26.54 2.40
N GLU A 726 -40.22 -27.85 2.58
CA GLU A 726 -39.01 -28.61 2.92
C GLU A 726 -38.88 -29.84 2.02
N ALA A 727 -37.72 -29.97 1.37
CA ALA A 727 -37.29 -31.12 0.60
C ALA A 727 -36.23 -31.88 1.41
N LYS A 728 -36.53 -33.13 1.77
CA LYS A 728 -35.65 -33.97 2.57
C LYS A 728 -35.73 -35.42 2.10
N PRO A 729 -35.18 -35.73 0.91
CA PRO A 729 -35.23 -37.07 0.36
C PRO A 729 -34.47 -38.06 1.26
N ALA A 730 -34.93 -39.32 1.28
CA ALA A 730 -34.35 -40.36 2.15
C ALA A 730 -32.89 -40.72 1.81
N ALA A 731 -32.45 -40.40 0.59
CA ALA A 731 -31.07 -40.46 0.12
C ALA A 731 -30.79 -39.26 -0.80
N PRO A 732 -29.52 -38.82 -0.97
CA PRO A 732 -29.20 -37.72 -1.88
C PRO A 732 -29.67 -38.01 -3.32
N VAL A 733 -30.32 -37.03 -3.95
CA VAL A 733 -30.88 -37.16 -5.31
C VAL A 733 -29.97 -36.45 -6.31
N PRO A 734 -29.45 -37.12 -7.36
CA PRO A 734 -28.62 -36.47 -8.38
C PRO A 734 -29.29 -35.23 -9.00
N LEU A 735 -28.55 -34.12 -9.10
CA LEU A 735 -29.06 -32.84 -9.60
C LEU A 735 -29.56 -32.95 -11.05
N THR A 736 -28.93 -33.81 -11.86
CA THR A 736 -29.38 -34.14 -13.22
C THR A 736 -30.76 -34.83 -13.25
N GLN A 737 -31.10 -35.64 -12.23
CA GLN A 737 -32.44 -36.20 -12.10
C GLN A 737 -33.46 -35.13 -11.69
N VAL A 738 -33.07 -34.18 -10.82
CA VAL A 738 -33.92 -33.04 -10.45
C VAL A 738 -34.21 -32.15 -11.67
N ILE A 739 -33.19 -31.80 -12.45
CA ILE A 739 -33.36 -31.00 -13.69
C ILE A 739 -34.19 -31.79 -14.72
N GLY A 740 -33.91 -33.07 -14.93
CA GLY A 740 -34.67 -33.92 -15.85
C GLY A 740 -36.15 -34.05 -15.45
N ALA A 741 -36.43 -34.25 -14.16
CA ALA A 741 -37.79 -34.24 -13.61
C ALA A 741 -38.47 -32.88 -13.81
N ALA A 742 -37.79 -31.76 -13.51
CA ALA A 742 -38.32 -30.42 -13.69
C ALA A 742 -38.70 -30.10 -15.15
N MET A 743 -37.96 -30.63 -16.13
CA MET A 743 -38.22 -30.39 -17.56
C MET A 743 -39.25 -31.35 -18.16
N LEU A 744 -39.25 -32.62 -17.75
CA LEU A 744 -40.01 -33.68 -18.44
C LEU A 744 -41.26 -34.13 -17.69
N ALA A 745 -41.26 -34.05 -16.35
CA ALA A 745 -42.37 -34.46 -15.50
C ALA A 745 -42.33 -33.71 -14.17
N PRO A 746 -42.70 -32.40 -14.13
CA PRO A 746 -42.60 -31.57 -12.93
C PRO A 746 -43.25 -32.20 -11.69
N SER A 747 -44.31 -32.99 -11.88
CA SER A 747 -45.05 -33.64 -10.81
C SER A 747 -44.28 -34.75 -10.10
N SER A 748 -43.26 -35.31 -10.75
CA SER A 748 -42.35 -36.28 -10.12
C SER A 748 -41.41 -35.64 -9.09
N LEU A 749 -41.14 -34.33 -9.17
CA LEU A 749 -40.23 -33.63 -8.25
C LEU A 749 -40.65 -33.75 -6.79
N ILE A 750 -41.95 -33.64 -6.50
CA ILE A 750 -42.48 -33.68 -5.14
C ILE A 750 -42.20 -35.03 -4.48
N GLY A 751 -42.41 -36.13 -5.21
CA GLY A 751 -42.09 -37.47 -4.74
C GLY A 751 -40.58 -37.69 -4.62
N LEU A 752 -39.84 -37.30 -5.65
CA LEU A 752 -38.39 -37.48 -5.75
C LEU A 752 -37.63 -36.77 -4.61
N LEU A 753 -37.98 -35.50 -4.34
CA LEU A 753 -37.37 -34.69 -3.28
C LEU A 753 -38.06 -34.83 -1.92
N SER A 754 -39.14 -35.62 -1.83
CA SER A 754 -39.98 -35.78 -0.64
C SER A 754 -40.42 -34.44 -0.06
N VAL A 755 -41.04 -33.59 -0.90
CA VAL A 755 -41.39 -32.21 -0.52
C VAL A 755 -42.62 -32.19 0.38
N GLU A 756 -42.47 -31.51 1.52
CA GLU A 756 -43.55 -31.20 2.46
C GLU A 756 -43.86 -29.69 2.45
N ALA A 757 -45.14 -29.35 2.56
CA ALA A 757 -45.63 -27.99 2.73
C ALA A 757 -46.35 -27.90 4.08
N THR A 758 -45.92 -26.98 4.94
CA THR A 758 -46.45 -26.80 6.29
C THR A 758 -46.68 -25.32 6.59
N ALA A 759 -47.62 -25.04 7.49
CA ALA A 759 -47.82 -23.71 8.04
C ALA A 759 -47.98 -23.79 9.56
N THR A 760 -47.20 -23.00 10.29
CA THR A 760 -47.23 -22.90 11.76
C THR A 760 -47.64 -21.49 12.19
N ARG A 761 -48.17 -21.37 13.40
CA ARG A 761 -48.40 -20.10 14.08
C ARG A 761 -47.23 -19.78 15.00
#